data_AF-A0AAN5Z3D6-F1
#
_entry.id   AF-A0AAN5Z3D6-F1
#
_cell.length_a   1.000
_cell.length_b   1.000
_cell.length_c   1.000
_cell.angle_alpha   90.00
_cell.angle_beta   90.00
_cell.angle_gamma   90.00
#
_symmetry.space_group_name_H-M   'P 1'
#
loop_
_entity.id
_entity.type
_entity.pdbx_description
1 polymer ?
#
loop_
_entity_poly.entity_id
_entity_poly.type
_entity_poly.pdbx_seq_one_letter_code
_entity_poly.pdbx_strand_id
1 'polypeptide(L)'
;MNLETIRIVVPLLPLILRQSFLHVLHLSDASKHLDLRSALIIACLRVILTPKTPRSISAVQELTLRDPGIKGRIWVSKYASPPPPETSIRDALIAALQHTGDSTCRVPVPDLVDVEAEWTGYRSGVSSGAPLPDVSERERYHGMMRDCKRPTTVLYLHGGAYYLCDPATHRPTTKKLAQLTGGRCYSVRYRLAPQHPFPAALLDAFVSYFTLLYPPPDAYHDPVQPEHIVIAGDSAGGNLSLALLQLILELRRQDSPILWYGELRQVPLPAGLALNSPWLDVTQSSPTWEASTPTPFDYLPKPENVDQLAIPPCKAWPANPPRRNLYVADELAAHPLASLVMARSWKGAPPIYLCTGWEILAYEDKYLARQLEADGVRVVFEEYEGMPHCFAMMLRNAPATPRCYNGWASFISAAVENPGGIESSAVMIKSKTCEEAPLRFDQLSDASEEEFRQRSDEMSLISEPRDKPDEPDPTRRTSPSFTSPEGVSPEMMERHKKAVTSIASAVRGFFERREPYRIFHGSTNSTRPQTTGKPVVDISALRNVLQVDKATRTALVEPNVPMDKLVESTLKHGLVPPVVMEFPGITAGGGFAGTAGESSSFKHGFFNDTVNWAEMILGNGEVVRASREENADLFRGAAGAVGSLGMTTLLELQLQEAKKYVKTTYHRTSSVAEAVARIRAETENPSNDYVDGILFSKDHGVVVTGTLTDDKPADTKPQTFSGAWDPWYYLHVQDRTRNVPSAGPTVSPESTSPVDYIPLAEYFFRYDRGGFWVGAAAFTYFKGVPFTRFFRWFLDDFLHTRMLYRALHGSGESARFIVQDLGLPYKTAETFVDYTAENFNIWPLWLCPLKQTAPPTFHPHTGETTTAADGTVTTPPSLNIGLWGWGPSDPEEFVTKNRALEDKLVELGGLKWLYAHTYYNEEEFWKLYGREWYENLRKKYHAETLPTVHDKVKVDVKARREERQKWKRSLKSKPPLGGLYGIWKGIQSKDYMLHRHAEWKYKEEK
;
A
#
# COMPACT_ATOMS: atom_id res chain seq x y z
N MET A 1 0.38 -13.20 -33.18
CA MET A 1 -0.19 -12.27 -32.17
C MET A 1 -0.77 -11.10 -32.94
N ASN A 2 -2.05 -10.73 -32.74
CA ASN A 2 -2.63 -9.60 -33.50
C ASN A 2 -2.07 -8.25 -32.96
N LEU A 3 -2.20 -7.17 -33.74
CA LEU A 3 -1.71 -5.82 -33.39
C LEU A 3 -2.31 -5.26 -32.08
N GLU A 4 -3.57 -5.58 -31.75
CA GLU A 4 -4.21 -5.21 -30.49
C GLU A 4 -3.62 -5.97 -29.29
N THR A 5 -3.31 -7.26 -29.45
CA THR A 5 -2.65 -8.06 -28.40
C THR A 5 -1.28 -7.49 -28.08
N ILE A 6 -0.53 -7.05 -29.09
CA ILE A 6 0.77 -6.39 -28.89
C ILE A 6 0.60 -5.08 -28.12
N ARG A 7 -0.40 -4.26 -28.47
CA ARG A 7 -0.70 -2.99 -27.76
C ARG A 7 -1.07 -3.18 -26.29
N ILE A 8 -1.73 -4.29 -25.93
CA ILE A 8 -2.09 -4.59 -24.53
C ILE A 8 -0.90 -5.18 -23.76
N VAL A 9 -0.10 -6.05 -24.38
CA VAL A 9 0.99 -6.77 -23.71
C VAL A 9 2.24 -5.92 -23.52
N VAL A 10 2.59 -5.06 -24.48
CA VAL A 10 3.82 -4.25 -24.42
C VAL A 10 3.88 -3.36 -23.16
N PRO A 11 2.82 -2.62 -22.78
CA PRO A 11 2.80 -1.86 -21.52
C PRO A 11 2.93 -2.72 -20.26
N LEU A 12 2.57 -4.01 -20.33
CA LEU A 12 2.63 -4.96 -19.22
C LEU A 12 3.99 -5.66 -19.10
N LEU A 13 4.89 -5.56 -20.09
CA LEU A 13 6.22 -6.18 -20.06
C LEU A 13 7.03 -5.86 -18.78
N PRO A 14 7.08 -4.60 -18.29
CA PRO A 14 7.68 -4.25 -17.00
C PRO A 14 7.15 -5.09 -15.82
N LEU A 15 5.82 -5.21 -15.74
CA LEU A 15 5.14 -5.97 -14.70
C LEU A 15 5.45 -7.46 -14.85
N ILE A 16 5.40 -7.99 -16.08
CA ILE A 16 5.68 -9.39 -16.38
C ILE A 16 7.10 -9.75 -15.95
N LEU A 17 8.10 -8.93 -16.30
CA LEU A 17 9.50 -9.16 -15.91
C LEU A 17 9.68 -9.12 -14.39
N ARG A 18 9.10 -8.12 -13.73
CA ARG A 18 9.16 -7.97 -12.27
C ARG A 18 8.50 -9.15 -11.55
N GLN A 19 7.29 -9.52 -11.95
CA GLN A 19 6.57 -10.64 -11.35
C GLN A 19 7.27 -11.97 -11.63
N SER A 20 7.85 -12.14 -12.82
CA SER A 20 8.67 -13.32 -13.14
C SER A 20 9.88 -13.43 -12.23
N PHE A 21 10.59 -12.32 -12.02
CA PHE A 21 11.74 -12.27 -11.13
C PHE A 21 11.35 -12.60 -9.67
N LEU A 22 10.30 -11.96 -9.14
CA LEU A 22 9.83 -12.22 -7.77
C LEU A 22 9.36 -13.66 -7.58
N HIS A 23 8.69 -14.23 -8.58
CA HIS A 23 8.15 -15.58 -8.52
C HIS A 23 9.26 -16.63 -8.63
N VAL A 24 10.21 -16.47 -9.56
CA VAL A 24 11.37 -17.39 -9.73
C VAL A 24 12.26 -17.40 -8.49
N LEU A 25 12.40 -16.27 -7.80
CA LEU A 25 13.16 -16.19 -6.55
C LEU A 25 12.37 -16.61 -5.29
N HIS A 26 11.14 -17.11 -5.45
CA HIS A 26 10.23 -17.45 -4.36
C HIS A 26 9.96 -16.31 -3.36
N LEU A 27 9.99 -15.06 -3.85
CA LEU A 27 9.78 -13.85 -3.06
C LEU A 27 8.30 -13.41 -3.01
N SER A 28 7.46 -13.89 -3.93
CA SER A 28 6.01 -13.67 -3.89
C SER A 28 5.30 -14.79 -3.13
N ASP A 29 4.31 -14.49 -2.29
CA ASP A 29 3.49 -15.53 -1.62
C ASP A 29 2.79 -16.45 -2.63
N ALA A 30 2.41 -15.90 -3.79
CA ALA A 30 1.89 -16.65 -4.93
C ALA A 30 2.81 -17.81 -5.38
N SER A 31 4.13 -17.69 -5.25
CA SER A 31 5.09 -18.70 -5.74
C SER A 31 5.03 -20.05 -4.99
N LYS A 32 4.50 -20.03 -3.76
CA LYS A 32 4.31 -21.25 -2.96
C LYS A 32 3.21 -22.12 -3.57
N HIS A 33 2.15 -21.49 -4.08
CA HIS A 33 0.91 -22.17 -4.48
C HIS A 33 0.72 -22.23 -6.00
N LEU A 34 1.11 -21.18 -6.71
CA LEU A 34 0.88 -21.01 -8.14
C LEU A 34 2.16 -21.23 -8.95
N ASP A 35 2.01 -21.67 -10.19
CA ASP A 35 3.08 -21.60 -11.18
C ASP A 35 3.24 -20.16 -11.72
N LEU A 36 4.37 -19.91 -12.38
CA LEU A 36 4.71 -18.58 -12.90
C LEU A 36 3.65 -18.06 -13.88
N ARG A 37 3.16 -18.91 -14.79
CA ARG A 37 2.19 -18.50 -15.80
C ARG A 37 0.88 -18.06 -15.13
N SER A 38 0.43 -18.81 -14.14
CA SER A 38 -0.76 -18.50 -13.35
C SER A 38 -0.61 -17.18 -12.58
N ALA A 39 0.53 -16.98 -11.91
CA ALA A 39 0.83 -15.72 -11.22
C ALA A 39 0.89 -14.50 -12.16
N LEU A 40 1.43 -14.67 -13.36
CA LEU A 40 1.47 -13.61 -14.38
C LEU A 40 0.07 -13.26 -14.91
N ILE A 41 -0.79 -14.26 -15.13
CA ILE A 41 -2.18 -14.03 -15.56
C ILE A 41 -2.91 -13.18 -14.52
N ILE A 42 -2.81 -13.54 -13.23
CA ILE A 42 -3.44 -12.80 -12.12
C ILE A 42 -2.91 -11.36 -12.08
N ALA A 43 -1.59 -11.17 -12.17
CA ALA A 43 -1.00 -9.83 -12.16
C ALA A 43 -1.48 -8.97 -13.34
N CYS A 44 -1.65 -9.55 -14.53
CA CYS A 44 -2.18 -8.84 -15.69
C CYS A 44 -3.67 -8.50 -15.51
N LEU A 45 -4.48 -9.42 -14.99
CA LEU A 45 -5.91 -9.20 -14.72
C LEU A 45 -6.13 -8.03 -13.76
N ARG A 46 -5.33 -7.91 -12.69
CA ARG A 46 -5.39 -6.76 -11.77
C ARG A 46 -5.27 -5.43 -12.50
N VAL A 47 -4.30 -5.31 -13.42
CA VAL A 47 -4.08 -4.06 -14.17
C VAL A 47 -5.21 -3.79 -15.16
N ILE A 48 -5.76 -4.83 -15.78
CA ILE A 48 -6.86 -4.70 -16.74
C ILE A 48 -8.15 -4.24 -16.04
N LEU A 49 -8.43 -4.75 -14.84
CA LEU A 49 -9.64 -4.43 -14.07
C LEU A 49 -9.54 -3.10 -13.31
N THR A 50 -8.33 -2.59 -13.07
CA THR A 50 -8.09 -1.27 -12.45
C THR A 50 -7.24 -0.37 -13.35
N PRO A 51 -7.76 0.03 -14.53
CA PRO A 51 -6.97 0.82 -15.47
C PRO A 51 -6.72 2.23 -14.92
N LYS A 52 -5.51 2.76 -15.13
CA LYS A 52 -5.14 4.14 -14.74
C LYS A 52 -6.05 5.21 -15.36
N THR A 53 -6.61 4.94 -16.53
CA THR A 53 -7.60 5.78 -17.21
C THR A 53 -8.91 5.00 -17.25
N PRO A 54 -9.92 5.42 -16.46
CA PRO A 54 -11.22 4.75 -16.38
C PRO A 54 -11.96 4.78 -17.72
N ARG A 55 -12.71 3.72 -18.01
CA ARG A 55 -13.60 3.65 -19.18
C ARG A 55 -15.05 3.81 -18.73
N SER A 56 -15.87 4.46 -19.55
CA SER A 56 -17.32 4.50 -19.32
C SER A 56 -17.92 3.09 -19.32
N ILE A 57 -19.02 2.87 -18.58
CA ILE A 57 -19.70 1.57 -18.52
C ILE A 57 -20.08 1.04 -19.90
N SER A 58 -20.60 1.90 -20.80
CA SER A 58 -20.95 1.50 -22.17
C SER A 58 -19.76 0.94 -22.95
N ALA A 59 -18.58 1.57 -22.83
CA ALA A 59 -17.36 1.10 -23.49
C ALA A 59 -16.84 -0.23 -22.91
N VAL A 60 -17.07 -0.47 -21.61
CA VAL A 60 -16.71 -1.75 -20.97
C VAL A 60 -17.67 -2.87 -21.40
N GLN A 61 -18.97 -2.58 -21.45
CA GLN A 61 -19.99 -3.50 -21.99
C GLN A 61 -19.69 -3.85 -23.45
N GLU A 62 -19.44 -2.87 -24.32
CA GLU A 62 -19.10 -3.13 -25.73
C GLU A 62 -17.87 -4.05 -25.88
N LEU A 63 -16.87 -3.88 -25.03
CA LEU A 63 -15.69 -4.75 -25.02
C LEU A 63 -16.01 -6.18 -24.57
N THR A 64 -16.80 -6.33 -23.50
CA THR A 64 -17.04 -7.62 -22.84
C THR A 64 -18.17 -8.43 -23.47
N LEU A 65 -19.06 -7.78 -24.23
CA LEU A 65 -20.16 -8.40 -24.96
C LEU A 65 -19.78 -8.84 -26.39
N ARG A 66 -18.51 -8.67 -26.78
CA ARG A 66 -18.06 -9.00 -28.12
C ARG A 66 -18.07 -10.52 -28.33
N ASP A 67 -18.95 -11.01 -29.21
CA ASP A 67 -19.00 -12.43 -29.59
C ASP A 67 -17.72 -12.81 -30.36
N PRO A 68 -16.88 -13.74 -29.84
CA PRO A 68 -15.65 -14.17 -30.51
C PRO A 68 -15.91 -15.10 -31.71
N GLY A 69 -17.17 -15.40 -32.02
CA GLY A 69 -17.59 -16.40 -33.00
C GLY A 69 -17.58 -17.82 -32.44
N ILE A 70 -18.22 -18.73 -33.16
CA ILE A 70 -18.42 -20.12 -32.73
C ILE A 70 -17.58 -21.04 -33.61
N LYS A 71 -16.61 -21.73 -33.01
CA LYS A 71 -15.73 -22.67 -33.71
C LYS A 71 -15.45 -23.92 -32.87
N GLY A 72 -15.32 -25.05 -33.57
CA GLY A 72 -14.84 -26.30 -33.02
C GLY A 72 -15.94 -27.22 -32.51
N ARG A 73 -15.58 -28.05 -31.52
CA ARG A 73 -16.43 -29.12 -30.95
C ARG A 73 -17.52 -28.58 -30.02
N ILE A 74 -18.40 -27.73 -30.52
CA ILE A 74 -19.49 -27.13 -29.76
C ILE A 74 -20.72 -27.00 -30.66
N TRP A 75 -21.88 -27.36 -30.12
CA TRP A 75 -23.17 -26.97 -30.63
C TRP A 75 -23.60 -25.69 -29.94
N VAL A 76 -24.12 -24.74 -30.71
CA VAL A 76 -24.80 -23.56 -30.17
C VAL A 76 -26.11 -23.40 -30.95
N SER A 77 -27.21 -23.26 -30.24
CA SER A 77 -28.52 -22.90 -30.80
C SER A 77 -29.12 -21.76 -29.99
N LYS A 78 -29.51 -20.67 -30.64
CA LYS A 78 -30.01 -19.45 -29.98
C LYS A 78 -31.53 -19.43 -29.95
N TYR A 79 -32.10 -19.19 -28.78
CA TYR A 79 -33.54 -19.05 -28.58
C TYR A 79 -33.84 -17.73 -27.85
N ALA A 80 -34.90 -17.04 -28.23
CA ALA A 80 -35.43 -15.88 -27.53
C ALA A 80 -36.84 -16.25 -27.06
N SER A 81 -37.01 -16.43 -25.76
CA SER A 81 -38.31 -16.77 -25.18
C SER A 81 -39.20 -15.52 -25.19
N PRO A 82 -40.37 -15.52 -25.84
CA PRO A 82 -41.25 -14.36 -25.85
C PRO A 82 -41.82 -14.09 -24.45
N PRO A 83 -42.13 -12.83 -24.10
CA PRO A 83 -42.74 -12.50 -22.83
C PRO A 83 -44.11 -13.20 -22.74
N PRO A 84 -44.45 -13.81 -21.59
CA PRO A 84 -45.77 -14.38 -21.39
C PRO A 84 -46.84 -13.29 -21.53
N PRO A 85 -48.04 -13.63 -22.03
CA PRO A 85 -49.13 -12.66 -22.14
C PRO A 85 -49.63 -12.19 -20.77
N GLU A 86 -49.41 -12.98 -19.72
CA GLU A 86 -49.78 -12.65 -18.34
C GLU A 86 -48.63 -12.04 -17.53
N THR A 87 -48.97 -11.20 -16.56
CA THR A 87 -47.98 -10.57 -15.66
C THR A 87 -47.66 -11.39 -14.41
N SER A 88 -48.35 -12.52 -14.21
CA SER A 88 -48.32 -13.30 -12.96
C SER A 88 -46.91 -13.68 -12.51
N ILE A 89 -46.00 -14.02 -13.43
CA ILE A 89 -44.62 -14.37 -13.09
C ILE A 89 -43.83 -13.18 -12.50
N ARG A 90 -44.04 -11.98 -13.04
CA ARG A 90 -43.43 -10.74 -12.55
C ARG A 90 -44.07 -10.34 -11.22
N ASP A 91 -45.39 -10.40 -11.15
CA ASP A 91 -46.14 -9.97 -9.97
C ASP A 91 -45.81 -10.86 -8.76
N ALA A 92 -45.60 -12.18 -8.98
CA ALA A 92 -45.13 -13.10 -7.95
C ALA A 92 -43.70 -12.78 -7.46
N LEU A 93 -42.79 -12.42 -8.37
CA LEU A 93 -41.44 -11.95 -7.99
C LEU A 93 -41.53 -10.69 -7.12
N ILE A 94 -42.34 -9.71 -7.51
CA ILE A 94 -42.51 -8.46 -6.75
C ILE A 94 -43.13 -8.73 -5.38
N ALA A 95 -44.15 -9.60 -5.31
CA ALA A 95 -44.74 -10.01 -4.04
C ALA A 95 -43.73 -10.71 -3.12
N ALA A 96 -42.87 -11.59 -3.66
CA ALA A 96 -41.82 -12.24 -2.90
C ALA A 96 -40.77 -11.23 -2.37
N LEU A 97 -40.37 -10.24 -3.17
CA LEU A 97 -39.46 -9.17 -2.75
C LEU A 97 -40.09 -8.34 -1.61
N GLN A 98 -41.36 -7.95 -1.74
CA GLN A 98 -42.06 -7.20 -0.69
C GLN A 98 -42.24 -8.01 0.60
N HIS A 99 -42.38 -9.34 0.51
CA HIS A 99 -42.55 -10.22 1.66
C HIS A 99 -41.22 -10.50 2.38
N THR A 100 -40.13 -10.64 1.63
CA THR A 100 -38.82 -11.03 2.17
C THR A 100 -37.95 -9.85 2.61
N GLY A 101 -38.21 -8.65 2.09
CA GLY A 101 -37.57 -7.41 2.51
C GLY A 101 -38.26 -6.73 3.70
N ASP A 102 -37.61 -5.71 4.27
CA ASP A 102 -38.27 -4.83 5.24
C ASP A 102 -39.35 -3.99 4.54
N SER A 103 -40.51 -3.87 5.19
CA SER A 103 -41.77 -3.33 4.64
C SER A 103 -41.73 -1.87 4.10
N THR A 104 -40.58 -1.20 4.17
CA THR A 104 -40.40 0.22 3.81
C THR A 104 -39.72 0.45 2.46
N CYS A 105 -39.10 -0.57 1.84
CA CYS A 105 -38.29 -0.37 0.62
C CYS A 105 -39.13 -0.37 -0.67
N ARG A 106 -38.91 0.61 -1.56
CA ARG A 106 -39.61 0.66 -2.86
C ARG A 106 -38.93 -0.25 -3.88
N VAL A 107 -39.56 -1.38 -4.20
CA VAL A 107 -39.05 -2.33 -5.21
C VAL A 107 -39.33 -1.84 -6.65
N PRO A 108 -38.32 -1.71 -7.52
CA PRO A 108 -38.51 -1.45 -8.95
C PRO A 108 -39.27 -2.60 -9.62
N VAL A 109 -40.25 -2.27 -10.46
CA VAL A 109 -41.00 -3.27 -11.24
C VAL A 109 -40.36 -3.36 -12.64
N PRO A 110 -39.65 -4.46 -12.98
CA PRO A 110 -39.04 -4.61 -14.29
C PRO A 110 -40.07 -4.98 -15.37
N ASP A 111 -39.82 -4.56 -16.61
CA ASP A 111 -40.64 -4.97 -17.76
C ASP A 111 -40.44 -6.45 -18.10
N LEU A 112 -41.51 -7.09 -18.61
CA LEU A 112 -41.45 -8.39 -19.26
C LEU A 112 -41.06 -8.19 -20.72
N VAL A 113 -39.97 -8.83 -21.14
CA VAL A 113 -39.38 -8.71 -22.48
C VAL A 113 -38.95 -10.09 -22.99
N ASP A 114 -38.57 -10.18 -24.27
CA ASP A 114 -37.95 -11.38 -24.81
C ASP A 114 -36.67 -11.71 -24.00
N VAL A 115 -36.55 -12.97 -23.56
CA VAL A 115 -35.36 -13.44 -22.83
C VAL A 115 -34.52 -14.33 -23.73
N GLU A 116 -33.37 -13.83 -24.16
CA GLU A 116 -32.43 -14.57 -25.00
C GLU A 116 -31.63 -15.62 -24.20
N ALA A 117 -31.34 -16.75 -24.83
CA ALA A 117 -30.46 -17.77 -24.31
C ALA A 117 -29.73 -18.56 -25.41
N GLU A 118 -28.61 -19.17 -25.04
CA GLU A 118 -27.86 -20.09 -25.89
C GLU A 118 -27.92 -21.52 -25.34
N TRP A 119 -28.55 -22.42 -26.10
CA TRP A 119 -28.38 -23.85 -25.93
C TRP A 119 -26.96 -24.23 -26.35
N THR A 120 -26.19 -24.83 -25.45
CA THR A 120 -24.83 -25.29 -25.70
C THR A 120 -24.70 -26.79 -25.45
N GLY A 121 -24.04 -27.49 -26.38
CA GLY A 121 -23.75 -28.91 -26.26
C GLY A 121 -22.36 -29.27 -26.79
N TYR A 122 -21.84 -30.44 -26.42
CA TYR A 122 -20.57 -30.92 -26.94
C TYR A 122 -20.78 -31.61 -28.28
N ARG A 123 -20.24 -31.03 -29.37
CA ARG A 123 -20.32 -31.61 -30.71
C ARG A 123 -19.23 -32.65 -30.93
N SER A 124 -19.63 -33.92 -30.95
CA SER A 124 -18.71 -35.03 -31.14
C SER A 124 -18.31 -35.20 -32.62
N GLY A 125 -17.21 -35.90 -32.91
CA GLY A 125 -16.85 -36.27 -34.29
C GLY A 125 -16.35 -35.17 -35.23
N VAL A 126 -16.18 -33.92 -34.77
CA VAL A 126 -15.67 -32.81 -35.60
C VAL A 126 -14.28 -32.30 -35.18
N SER A 127 -13.59 -31.64 -36.10
CA SER A 127 -12.29 -31.01 -35.85
C SER A 127 -12.40 -29.80 -34.92
N SER A 128 -11.30 -29.41 -34.27
CA SER A 128 -11.25 -28.30 -33.31
C SER A 128 -11.56 -26.92 -33.91
N GLY A 129 -11.55 -26.79 -35.24
CA GLY A 129 -11.86 -25.55 -35.96
C GLY A 129 -13.13 -25.61 -36.82
N ALA A 130 -13.90 -26.70 -36.77
CA ALA A 130 -15.08 -26.86 -37.60
C ALA A 130 -16.10 -25.72 -37.36
N PRO A 131 -16.67 -25.11 -38.42
CA PRO A 131 -17.76 -24.15 -38.26
C PRO A 131 -19.03 -24.85 -37.77
N LEU A 132 -19.96 -24.08 -37.21
CA LEU A 132 -21.33 -24.56 -37.01
C LEU A 132 -21.97 -24.90 -38.36
N PRO A 133 -22.89 -25.89 -38.41
CA PRO A 133 -23.70 -26.11 -39.60
C PRO A 133 -24.53 -24.88 -39.92
N ASP A 134 -24.58 -24.54 -41.21
CA ASP A 134 -25.39 -23.46 -41.75
C ASP A 134 -26.82 -23.95 -41.97
N VAL A 135 -27.55 -24.08 -40.86
CA VAL A 135 -28.94 -24.56 -40.77
C VAL A 135 -29.68 -23.73 -39.72
N SER A 136 -31.00 -23.86 -39.64
CA SER A 136 -31.82 -23.10 -38.68
C SER A 136 -31.46 -23.40 -37.22
N GLU A 137 -31.77 -22.48 -36.30
CA GLU A 137 -31.54 -22.69 -34.86
C GLU A 137 -32.23 -23.94 -34.32
N ARG A 138 -33.44 -24.25 -34.82
CA ARG A 138 -34.20 -25.48 -34.54
C ARG A 138 -33.45 -26.73 -35.01
N GLU A 139 -32.91 -26.73 -36.23
CA GLU A 139 -32.12 -27.86 -36.74
C GLU A 139 -30.80 -28.03 -35.99
N ARG A 140 -30.14 -26.94 -35.58
CA ARG A 140 -28.96 -26.97 -34.71
C ARG A 140 -29.29 -27.57 -33.34
N TYR A 141 -30.42 -27.21 -32.75
CA TYR A 141 -30.89 -27.78 -31.48
C TYR A 141 -31.13 -29.29 -31.61
N HIS A 142 -31.90 -29.74 -32.60
CA HIS A 142 -32.12 -31.18 -32.80
C HIS A 142 -30.82 -31.92 -33.16
N GLY A 143 -29.89 -31.26 -33.86
CA GLY A 143 -28.54 -31.78 -34.09
C GLY A 143 -27.74 -31.99 -32.80
N MET A 144 -27.80 -31.01 -31.89
CA MET A 144 -27.22 -31.10 -30.56
C MET A 144 -27.85 -32.24 -29.75
N MET A 145 -29.17 -32.36 -29.77
CA MET A 145 -29.89 -33.39 -29.00
C MET A 145 -29.52 -34.82 -29.42
N ARG A 146 -29.08 -35.05 -30.67
CA ARG A 146 -28.54 -36.35 -31.11
C ARG A 146 -27.20 -36.71 -30.46
N ASP A 147 -26.41 -35.71 -30.06
CA ASP A 147 -25.14 -35.89 -29.35
C ASP A 147 -25.33 -35.94 -27.81
N CYS A 148 -26.47 -35.46 -27.29
CA CYS A 148 -26.80 -35.52 -25.87
C CYS A 148 -27.08 -36.97 -25.44
N LYS A 149 -26.35 -37.43 -24.41
CA LYS A 149 -26.42 -38.82 -23.92
C LYS A 149 -27.22 -38.96 -22.63
N ARG A 150 -27.42 -37.86 -21.91
CA ARG A 150 -28.11 -37.80 -20.63
C ARG A 150 -29.17 -36.69 -20.63
N PRO A 151 -30.25 -36.82 -19.85
CA PRO A 151 -31.33 -35.84 -19.83
C PRO A 151 -30.94 -34.51 -19.15
N THR A 152 -29.82 -34.49 -18.43
CA THR A 152 -29.27 -33.34 -17.70
C THR A 152 -29.30 -32.05 -18.53
N THR A 153 -29.90 -31.03 -17.95
CA THR A 153 -29.95 -29.65 -18.45
C THR A 153 -29.38 -28.72 -17.41
N VAL A 154 -28.29 -28.04 -17.73
CA VAL A 154 -27.69 -27.03 -16.85
C VAL A 154 -28.27 -25.67 -17.23
N LEU A 155 -29.13 -25.09 -16.38
CA LEU A 155 -29.52 -23.68 -16.50
C LEU A 155 -28.33 -22.83 -16.03
N TYR A 156 -27.61 -22.22 -16.96
CA TYR A 156 -26.36 -21.53 -16.66
C TYR A 156 -26.54 -20.01 -16.63
N LEU A 157 -26.17 -19.41 -15.52
CA LEU A 157 -26.19 -17.96 -15.29
C LEU A 157 -24.74 -17.48 -15.18
N HIS A 158 -24.34 -16.62 -16.11
CA HIS A 158 -22.94 -16.22 -16.23
C HIS A 158 -22.52 -15.18 -15.18
N GLY A 159 -21.24 -15.19 -14.78
CA GLY A 159 -20.63 -14.12 -14.00
C GLY A 159 -20.42 -12.82 -14.81
N GLY A 160 -19.80 -11.83 -14.16
CA GLY A 160 -19.54 -10.51 -14.76
C GLY A 160 -20.05 -9.31 -13.96
N ALA A 161 -20.21 -9.45 -12.64
CA ALA A 161 -20.66 -8.37 -11.74
C ALA A 161 -21.99 -7.70 -12.18
N TYR A 162 -22.84 -8.42 -12.92
CA TYR A 162 -24.11 -7.95 -13.50
C TYR A 162 -24.03 -6.88 -14.59
N TYR A 163 -22.85 -6.40 -14.95
CA TYR A 163 -22.69 -5.38 -16.01
C TYR A 163 -21.68 -5.76 -17.09
N LEU A 164 -21.05 -6.94 -16.99
CA LEU A 164 -20.09 -7.48 -17.93
C LEU A 164 -20.54 -8.84 -18.47
N CYS A 165 -19.91 -9.27 -19.57
CA CYS A 165 -20.00 -10.62 -20.11
C CYS A 165 -21.40 -11.02 -20.62
N ASP A 166 -21.46 -12.19 -21.26
CA ASP A 166 -22.68 -12.76 -21.81
C ASP A 166 -22.56 -14.31 -21.93
N PRO A 167 -23.56 -15.02 -22.49
CA PRO A 167 -23.41 -16.44 -22.81
C PRO A 167 -22.23 -16.76 -23.73
N ALA A 168 -21.90 -15.88 -24.69
CA ALA A 168 -20.82 -16.10 -25.64
C ALA A 168 -19.46 -16.16 -24.96
N THR A 169 -19.20 -15.35 -23.93
CA THR A 169 -17.96 -15.41 -23.14
C THR A 169 -17.83 -16.70 -22.32
N HIS A 170 -18.96 -17.36 -22.00
CA HIS A 170 -19.02 -18.56 -21.15
C HIS A 170 -19.12 -19.88 -21.91
N ARG A 171 -19.23 -19.85 -23.24
CA ARG A 171 -19.23 -21.05 -24.11
C ARG A 171 -18.13 -22.08 -23.78
N PRO A 172 -16.87 -21.72 -23.44
CA PRO A 172 -15.87 -22.71 -23.03
C PRO A 172 -16.27 -23.52 -21.79
N THR A 173 -16.85 -22.85 -20.79
CA THR A 173 -17.32 -23.45 -19.53
C THR A 173 -18.53 -24.33 -19.80
N THR A 174 -19.56 -23.81 -20.47
CA THR A 174 -20.80 -24.54 -20.74
C THR A 174 -20.57 -25.74 -21.67
N LYS A 175 -19.71 -25.59 -22.68
CA LYS A 175 -19.24 -26.73 -23.49
C LYS A 175 -18.58 -27.81 -22.64
N LYS A 176 -17.72 -27.42 -21.69
CA LYS A 176 -16.99 -28.37 -20.85
C LYS A 176 -17.94 -29.11 -19.90
N LEU A 177 -18.90 -28.40 -19.31
CA LEU A 177 -19.95 -29.00 -18.49
C LEU A 177 -20.85 -29.94 -19.30
N ALA A 178 -21.31 -29.53 -20.48
CA ALA A 178 -22.09 -30.39 -21.38
C ALA A 178 -21.30 -31.65 -21.79
N GLN A 179 -19.99 -31.51 -22.04
CA GLN A 179 -19.13 -32.65 -22.35
C GLN A 179 -19.03 -33.64 -21.18
N LEU A 180 -18.77 -33.15 -19.96
CA LEU A 180 -18.51 -34.00 -18.80
C LEU A 180 -19.78 -34.65 -18.24
N THR A 181 -20.91 -33.93 -18.29
CA THR A 181 -22.22 -34.45 -17.85
C THR A 181 -22.90 -35.31 -18.92
N GLY A 182 -22.48 -35.18 -20.18
CA GLY A 182 -23.19 -35.79 -21.32
C GLY A 182 -24.54 -35.16 -21.63
N GLY A 183 -24.88 -34.05 -20.96
CA GLY A 183 -26.12 -33.30 -21.14
C GLY A 183 -25.96 -32.08 -22.04
N ARG A 184 -26.68 -31.01 -21.69
CA ARG A 184 -26.71 -29.71 -22.40
C ARG A 184 -26.80 -28.55 -21.42
N CYS A 185 -26.40 -27.36 -21.84
CA CYS A 185 -26.55 -26.14 -21.05
C CYS A 185 -27.52 -25.18 -21.74
N TYR A 186 -28.35 -24.50 -20.96
CA TYR A 186 -29.17 -23.36 -21.38
C TYR A 186 -28.61 -22.10 -20.73
N SER A 187 -27.84 -21.32 -21.48
CA SER A 187 -27.09 -20.17 -20.94
C SER A 187 -27.87 -18.88 -21.17
N VAL A 188 -28.34 -18.24 -20.11
CA VAL A 188 -29.26 -17.08 -20.20
C VAL A 188 -28.47 -15.81 -20.47
N ARG A 189 -28.94 -14.99 -21.42
CA ARG A 189 -28.48 -13.61 -21.62
C ARG A 189 -29.40 -12.69 -20.81
N TYR A 190 -29.21 -12.68 -19.50
CA TYR A 190 -30.00 -11.82 -18.63
C TYR A 190 -29.64 -10.34 -18.85
N ARG A 191 -30.59 -9.43 -18.60
CA ARG A 191 -30.38 -7.99 -18.77
C ARG A 191 -29.32 -7.48 -17.79
N LEU A 192 -28.41 -6.68 -18.32
CA LEU A 192 -27.31 -6.09 -17.55
C LEU A 192 -27.73 -4.80 -16.85
N ALA A 193 -27.19 -4.62 -15.65
CA ALA A 193 -27.19 -3.35 -14.95
C ALA A 193 -26.08 -2.44 -15.51
N PRO A 194 -26.13 -1.11 -15.30
CA PRO A 194 -27.14 -0.32 -14.58
C PRO A 194 -28.41 0.00 -15.39
N GLN A 195 -28.49 -0.37 -16.68
CA GLN A 195 -29.67 -0.11 -17.51
C GLN A 195 -30.92 -0.82 -16.97
N HIS A 196 -30.71 -2.04 -16.46
CA HIS A 196 -31.75 -2.88 -15.86
C HIS A 196 -31.25 -3.36 -14.49
N PRO A 197 -31.38 -2.52 -13.44
CA PRO A 197 -30.94 -2.90 -12.10
C PRO A 197 -31.79 -4.04 -11.53
N PHE A 198 -31.35 -4.60 -10.41
CA PHE A 198 -32.12 -5.55 -9.62
C PHE A 198 -33.55 -5.04 -9.40
N PRO A 199 -34.59 -5.87 -9.65
CA PRO A 199 -34.56 -7.32 -9.83
C PRO A 199 -34.65 -7.83 -11.29
N ALA A 200 -34.29 -7.03 -12.31
CA ALA A 200 -34.50 -7.40 -13.71
C ALA A 200 -33.84 -8.72 -14.15
N ALA A 201 -32.56 -8.94 -13.80
CA ALA A 201 -31.85 -10.17 -14.13
C ALA A 201 -32.47 -11.41 -13.44
N LEU A 202 -33.03 -11.25 -12.24
CA LEU A 202 -33.73 -12.31 -11.50
C LEU A 202 -35.04 -12.69 -12.19
N LEU A 203 -35.78 -11.70 -12.72
CA LEU A 203 -36.95 -11.98 -13.56
C LEU A 203 -36.58 -12.77 -14.81
N ASP A 204 -35.49 -12.39 -15.50
CA ASP A 204 -35.05 -13.06 -16.72
C ASP A 204 -34.62 -14.52 -16.44
N ALA A 205 -33.96 -14.76 -15.29
CA ALA A 205 -33.63 -16.10 -14.82
C ALA A 205 -34.89 -16.92 -14.48
N PHE A 206 -35.89 -16.30 -13.86
CA PHE A 206 -37.15 -16.96 -13.51
C PHE A 206 -38.00 -17.33 -14.73
N VAL A 207 -38.11 -16.41 -15.70
CA VAL A 207 -38.71 -16.65 -17.02
C VAL A 207 -37.98 -17.77 -17.75
N SER A 208 -36.64 -17.82 -17.69
CA SER A 208 -35.84 -18.89 -18.30
C SER A 208 -36.10 -20.25 -17.66
N TYR A 209 -36.23 -20.31 -16.33
CA TYR A 209 -36.58 -21.54 -15.63
C TYR A 209 -37.97 -22.05 -16.04
N PHE A 210 -38.97 -21.16 -16.11
CA PHE A 210 -40.30 -21.48 -16.62
C PHE A 210 -40.32 -21.87 -18.10
N THR A 211 -39.50 -21.22 -18.92
CA THR A 211 -39.34 -21.58 -20.34
C THR A 211 -38.84 -23.02 -20.47
N LEU A 212 -37.88 -23.45 -19.64
CA LEU A 212 -37.38 -24.83 -19.66
C LEU A 212 -38.45 -25.85 -19.23
N LEU A 213 -39.17 -25.56 -18.14
CA LEU A 213 -40.21 -26.44 -17.58
C LEU A 213 -41.47 -26.51 -18.48
N TYR A 214 -41.88 -25.35 -18.99
CA TYR A 214 -43.15 -25.10 -19.66
C TYR A 214 -42.89 -24.24 -20.91
N PRO A 215 -42.29 -24.81 -21.97
CA PRO A 215 -41.92 -24.08 -23.19
C PRO A 215 -43.09 -23.28 -23.79
N PRO A 216 -42.86 -22.03 -24.21
CA PRO A 216 -43.80 -21.28 -25.03
C PRO A 216 -44.18 -22.01 -26.33
N PRO A 217 -45.32 -21.67 -26.96
CA PRO A 217 -45.81 -22.37 -28.16
C PRO A 217 -44.83 -22.40 -29.35
N ASP A 218 -43.93 -21.42 -29.47
CA ASP A 218 -42.94 -21.32 -30.54
C ASP A 218 -41.59 -22.01 -30.23
N ALA A 219 -41.39 -22.42 -28.97
CA ALA A 219 -40.19 -23.13 -28.54
C ALA A 219 -40.00 -24.43 -29.35
N TYR A 220 -38.75 -24.71 -29.68
CA TYR A 220 -38.36 -25.92 -30.42
C TYR A 220 -37.73 -27.00 -29.53
N HIS A 221 -37.88 -26.87 -28.22
CA HIS A 221 -37.45 -27.86 -27.24
C HIS A 221 -38.65 -28.42 -26.48
N ASP A 222 -38.54 -29.68 -26.09
CA ASP A 222 -39.54 -30.32 -25.23
C ASP A 222 -39.46 -29.79 -23.80
N PRO A 223 -40.55 -29.90 -23.00
CA PRO A 223 -40.54 -29.66 -21.56
C PRO A 223 -39.41 -30.43 -20.87
N VAL A 224 -38.58 -29.73 -20.10
CA VAL A 224 -37.53 -30.35 -19.29
C VAL A 224 -38.08 -30.66 -17.90
N GLN A 225 -38.01 -31.91 -17.48
CA GLN A 225 -38.44 -32.30 -16.13
C GLN A 225 -37.57 -31.61 -15.07
N PRO A 226 -38.15 -31.12 -13.95
CA PRO A 226 -37.42 -30.38 -12.92
C PRO A 226 -36.23 -31.15 -12.33
N GLU A 227 -36.37 -32.46 -12.14
CA GLU A 227 -35.33 -33.40 -11.69
C GLU A 227 -34.18 -33.58 -12.69
N HIS A 228 -34.30 -33.05 -13.90
CA HIS A 228 -33.23 -33.01 -14.89
C HIS A 228 -32.55 -31.64 -14.99
N ILE A 229 -33.01 -30.63 -14.25
CA ILE A 229 -32.45 -29.27 -14.28
C ILE A 229 -31.51 -29.06 -13.10
N VAL A 230 -30.27 -28.68 -13.38
CA VAL A 230 -29.35 -28.15 -12.36
C VAL A 230 -29.07 -26.70 -12.68
N ILE A 231 -29.30 -25.80 -11.71
CA ILE A 231 -28.99 -24.38 -11.87
C ILE A 231 -27.51 -24.19 -11.52
N ALA A 232 -26.74 -23.56 -12.41
CA ALA A 232 -25.32 -23.35 -12.21
C ALA A 232 -24.91 -21.94 -12.59
N GLY A 233 -23.86 -21.44 -11.96
CA GLY A 233 -23.33 -20.12 -12.27
C GLY A 233 -22.04 -19.82 -11.53
N ASP A 234 -21.36 -18.78 -11.99
CA ASP A 234 -20.12 -18.28 -11.42
C ASP A 234 -20.26 -16.83 -10.96
N SER A 235 -19.60 -16.43 -9.87
CA SER A 235 -19.59 -15.03 -9.42
C SER A 235 -21.00 -14.44 -9.27
N ALA A 236 -21.29 -13.32 -9.94
CA ALA A 236 -22.63 -12.73 -10.00
C ALA A 236 -23.71 -13.70 -10.51
N GLY A 237 -23.40 -14.59 -11.44
CA GLY A 237 -24.32 -15.63 -11.91
C GLY A 237 -24.55 -16.74 -10.87
N GLY A 238 -23.56 -16.97 -10.00
CA GLY A 238 -23.71 -17.84 -8.83
C GLY A 238 -24.66 -17.25 -7.78
N ASN A 239 -24.58 -15.94 -7.54
CA ASN A 239 -25.57 -15.22 -6.73
C ASN A 239 -26.96 -15.30 -7.37
N LEU A 240 -27.08 -14.99 -8.67
CA LEU A 240 -28.36 -15.04 -9.38
C LEU A 240 -29.00 -16.43 -9.34
N SER A 241 -28.20 -17.49 -9.38
CA SER A 241 -28.65 -18.88 -9.22
C SER A 241 -29.27 -19.12 -7.83
N LEU A 242 -28.62 -18.62 -6.78
CA LEU A 242 -29.09 -18.71 -5.40
C LEU A 242 -30.32 -17.82 -5.14
N ALA A 243 -30.35 -16.61 -5.72
CA ALA A 243 -31.49 -15.71 -5.65
C ALA A 243 -32.74 -16.35 -6.29
N LEU A 244 -32.57 -17.00 -7.45
CA LEU A 244 -33.62 -17.77 -8.10
C LEU A 244 -34.09 -18.94 -7.23
N LEU A 245 -33.18 -19.69 -6.60
CA LEU A 245 -33.56 -20.75 -5.66
C LEU A 245 -34.35 -20.19 -4.47
N GLN A 246 -33.90 -19.08 -3.86
CA GLN A 246 -34.62 -18.49 -2.74
C GLN A 246 -36.01 -18.01 -3.13
N LEU A 247 -36.16 -17.41 -4.32
CA LEU A 247 -37.46 -17.07 -4.88
C LEU A 247 -38.36 -18.32 -5.02
N ILE A 248 -37.83 -19.41 -5.57
CA ILE A 248 -38.58 -20.67 -5.73
C ILE A 248 -38.99 -21.22 -4.37
N LEU A 249 -38.09 -21.24 -3.38
CA LEU A 249 -38.41 -21.70 -2.02
C LEU A 249 -39.52 -20.86 -1.40
N GLU A 250 -39.46 -19.54 -1.58
CA GLU A 250 -40.46 -18.62 -1.05
C GLU A 250 -41.84 -18.85 -1.69
N LEU A 251 -41.91 -18.91 -3.02
CA LEU A 251 -43.16 -19.18 -3.74
C LEU A 251 -43.76 -20.55 -3.35
N ARG A 252 -42.92 -21.56 -3.09
CA ARG A 252 -43.37 -22.87 -2.62
C ARG A 252 -43.89 -22.86 -1.19
N ARG A 253 -43.26 -22.10 -0.29
CA ARG A 253 -43.76 -21.94 1.10
C ARG A 253 -45.13 -21.28 1.11
N GLN A 254 -45.37 -20.38 0.16
CA GLN A 254 -46.64 -19.69 0.00
C GLN A 254 -47.66 -20.46 -0.88
N ASP A 255 -47.30 -21.63 -1.41
CA ASP A 255 -48.09 -22.39 -2.40
C ASP A 255 -48.66 -21.48 -3.52
N SER A 256 -47.79 -20.63 -4.08
CA SER A 256 -48.16 -19.59 -5.05
C SER A 256 -47.94 -20.07 -6.49
N PRO A 257 -49.00 -20.56 -7.19
CA PRO A 257 -48.89 -20.94 -8.59
C PRO A 257 -48.75 -19.69 -9.49
N ILE A 258 -48.12 -19.89 -10.64
CA ILE A 258 -47.93 -18.86 -11.67
C ILE A 258 -48.88 -19.14 -12.83
N LEU A 259 -49.67 -18.15 -13.23
CA LEU A 259 -50.41 -18.22 -14.50
C LEU A 259 -49.42 -18.04 -15.65
N TRP A 260 -49.29 -19.07 -16.48
CA TRP A 260 -48.29 -19.15 -17.55
C TRP A 260 -48.93 -19.71 -18.82
N TYR A 261 -49.10 -18.87 -19.84
CA TYR A 261 -49.74 -19.23 -21.11
C TYR A 261 -51.12 -19.89 -20.93
N GLY A 262 -51.96 -19.25 -20.12
CA GLY A 262 -53.34 -19.67 -19.84
C GLY A 262 -53.51 -20.79 -18.82
N GLU A 263 -52.42 -21.38 -18.31
CA GLU A 263 -52.49 -22.47 -17.32
C GLU A 263 -51.81 -22.08 -16.00
N LEU A 264 -52.43 -22.43 -14.87
CA LEU A 264 -51.80 -22.30 -13.56
C LEU A 264 -50.73 -23.39 -13.38
N ARG A 265 -49.49 -22.97 -13.19
CA ARG A 265 -48.32 -23.83 -13.06
C ARG A 265 -47.73 -23.72 -11.66
N GLN A 266 -47.35 -24.85 -11.11
CA GLN A 266 -46.58 -24.91 -9.87
C GLN A 266 -45.11 -24.57 -10.13
N VAL A 267 -44.39 -24.16 -9.07
CA VAL A 267 -42.95 -23.88 -9.14
C VAL A 267 -42.17 -25.05 -8.55
N PRO A 268 -41.77 -26.07 -9.35
CA PRO A 268 -40.99 -27.19 -8.85
C PRO A 268 -39.56 -26.76 -8.45
N LEU A 269 -38.90 -27.56 -7.61
CA LEU A 269 -37.47 -27.38 -7.31
C LEU A 269 -36.62 -28.00 -8.43
N PRO A 270 -35.46 -27.41 -8.78
CA PRO A 270 -34.49 -28.07 -9.63
C PRO A 270 -33.84 -29.28 -8.90
N ALA A 271 -33.16 -30.13 -9.65
CA ALA A 271 -32.41 -31.27 -9.12
C ALA A 271 -31.29 -30.87 -8.15
N GLY A 272 -30.70 -29.69 -8.34
CA GLY A 272 -29.63 -29.15 -7.48
C GLY A 272 -29.09 -27.83 -8.00
N LEU A 273 -28.15 -27.25 -7.24
CA LEU A 273 -27.39 -26.06 -7.61
C LEU A 273 -25.90 -26.34 -7.63
N ALA A 274 -25.16 -25.76 -8.58
CA ALA A 274 -23.72 -25.97 -8.67
C ALA A 274 -22.95 -24.68 -9.01
N LEU A 275 -22.23 -24.13 -8.03
CA LEU A 275 -21.76 -22.75 -8.01
C LEU A 275 -20.23 -22.65 -7.96
N ASN A 276 -19.68 -21.64 -8.62
CA ASN A 276 -18.24 -21.35 -8.63
C ASN A 276 -17.98 -19.90 -8.18
N SER A 277 -17.35 -19.73 -7.01
CA SER A 277 -17.05 -18.43 -6.40
C SER A 277 -18.26 -17.47 -6.40
N PRO A 278 -19.45 -17.85 -5.90
CA PRO A 278 -20.64 -16.99 -5.98
C PRO A 278 -20.44 -15.67 -5.21
N TRP A 279 -20.94 -14.55 -5.73
CA TRP A 279 -20.82 -13.25 -5.05
C TRP A 279 -22.06 -12.95 -4.19
N LEU A 280 -22.02 -13.33 -2.91
CA LEU A 280 -23.16 -13.38 -2.00
C LEU A 280 -23.45 -12.09 -1.23
N ASP A 281 -22.47 -11.20 -1.11
CA ASP A 281 -22.59 -9.96 -0.34
C ASP A 281 -22.44 -8.73 -1.25
N VAL A 282 -23.59 -8.21 -1.71
CA VAL A 282 -23.63 -7.00 -2.55
C VAL A 282 -23.37 -5.73 -1.74
N THR A 283 -23.54 -5.80 -0.40
CA THR A 283 -23.19 -4.70 0.52
C THR A 283 -21.68 -4.54 0.68
N GLN A 284 -20.91 -5.58 0.36
CA GLN A 284 -19.46 -5.65 0.54
C GLN A 284 -19.03 -5.45 2.00
N SER A 285 -19.86 -5.91 2.94
CA SER A 285 -19.63 -5.83 4.39
C SER A 285 -18.71 -6.92 4.93
N SER A 286 -18.46 -7.99 4.17
CA SER A 286 -17.55 -9.07 4.57
C SER A 286 -16.13 -8.56 4.89
N PRO A 287 -15.44 -9.10 5.92
CA PRO A 287 -14.10 -8.65 6.33
C PRO A 287 -13.03 -8.68 5.23
N THR A 288 -13.18 -9.53 4.22
CA THR A 288 -12.28 -9.63 3.07
C THR A 288 -12.36 -8.41 2.14
N TRP A 289 -13.46 -7.65 2.18
CA TRP A 289 -13.62 -6.39 1.45
C TRP A 289 -12.87 -5.21 2.10
N GLU A 290 -12.51 -5.29 3.39
CA GLU A 290 -11.77 -4.24 4.10
C GLU A 290 -10.40 -3.97 3.47
N ALA A 291 -10.04 -2.69 3.30
CA ALA A 291 -8.77 -2.23 2.72
C ALA A 291 -7.54 -2.94 3.34
N SER A 292 -7.54 -3.06 4.66
CA SER A 292 -6.49 -3.67 5.49
C SER A 292 -6.28 -5.17 5.25
N THR A 293 -7.29 -5.89 4.76
CA THR A 293 -7.26 -7.37 4.63
C THR A 293 -6.57 -7.79 3.32
N PRO A 294 -5.36 -8.36 3.33
CA PRO A 294 -4.64 -8.64 2.09
C PRO A 294 -5.29 -9.79 1.29
N THR A 295 -5.48 -9.61 -0.02
CA THR A 295 -5.96 -10.64 -0.98
C THR A 295 -4.88 -10.99 -2.01
N PRO A 296 -3.74 -11.58 -1.59
CA PRO A 296 -2.54 -11.69 -2.42
C PRO A 296 -2.68 -12.62 -3.63
N PHE A 297 -3.68 -13.52 -3.63
CA PHE A 297 -3.93 -14.48 -4.70
C PHE A 297 -4.98 -13.99 -5.71
N ASP A 298 -5.81 -13.02 -5.34
CA ASP A 298 -6.99 -12.66 -6.13
C ASP A 298 -6.76 -11.48 -7.07
N TYR A 299 -7.55 -11.36 -8.14
CA TYR A 299 -7.48 -10.25 -9.10
C TYR A 299 -8.64 -9.26 -9.01
N LEU A 300 -9.69 -9.59 -8.25
CA LEU A 300 -10.83 -8.68 -8.09
C LEU A 300 -10.42 -7.37 -7.42
N PRO A 301 -10.91 -6.22 -7.91
CA PRO A 301 -10.64 -4.93 -7.31
C PRO A 301 -11.41 -4.76 -5.99
N LYS A 302 -10.78 -4.09 -5.02
CA LYS A 302 -11.44 -3.65 -3.79
C LYS A 302 -12.25 -2.36 -4.02
N PRO A 303 -13.25 -2.05 -3.17
CA PRO A 303 -14.13 -0.89 -3.32
C PRO A 303 -13.35 0.42 -3.39
N GLU A 304 -12.35 0.60 -2.52
CA GLU A 304 -11.44 1.75 -2.52
C GLU A 304 -10.78 2.02 -3.89
N ASN A 305 -10.46 0.97 -4.64
CA ASN A 305 -9.86 1.09 -5.96
C ASN A 305 -10.89 1.44 -7.02
N VAL A 306 -12.14 1.00 -6.85
CA VAL A 306 -13.25 1.26 -7.78
C VAL A 306 -13.81 2.66 -7.58
N ASP A 307 -13.98 3.11 -6.34
CA ASP A 307 -14.48 4.45 -5.99
C ASP A 307 -13.56 5.56 -6.51
N GLN A 308 -12.25 5.29 -6.59
CA GLN A 308 -11.25 6.20 -7.16
C GLN A 308 -11.31 6.31 -8.69
N LEU A 309 -12.03 5.43 -9.39
CA LEU A 309 -12.05 5.38 -10.86
C LEU A 309 -12.92 6.46 -11.49
N ALA A 310 -13.59 7.37 -10.76
CA ALA A 310 -14.34 8.51 -11.35
C ALA A 310 -15.00 8.19 -12.71
N ILE A 311 -15.84 7.14 -12.74
CA ILE A 311 -16.31 6.50 -13.99
C ILE A 311 -17.00 7.54 -14.88
N PRO A 312 -16.56 7.75 -16.14
CA PRO A 312 -17.14 8.75 -17.00
C PRO A 312 -18.63 8.47 -17.26
N PRO A 313 -19.51 9.50 -17.24
CA PRO A 313 -20.90 9.34 -17.58
C PRO A 313 -21.07 8.84 -19.01
N CYS A 314 -22.07 8.01 -19.24
CA CYS A 314 -22.45 7.53 -20.56
C CYS A 314 -23.93 7.18 -20.62
N LYS A 315 -24.42 6.74 -21.79
CA LYS A 315 -25.82 6.34 -21.98
C LYS A 315 -26.28 5.27 -20.99
N ALA A 316 -25.40 4.31 -20.65
CA ALA A 316 -25.69 3.29 -19.65
C ALA A 316 -25.66 3.86 -18.21
N TRP A 317 -24.77 4.81 -17.92
CA TRP A 317 -24.49 5.29 -16.57
C TRP A 317 -24.55 6.82 -16.51
N PRO A 318 -25.70 7.41 -16.14
CA PRO A 318 -25.77 8.84 -15.89
C PRO A 318 -25.04 9.17 -14.59
N ALA A 319 -24.15 10.18 -14.60
CA ALA A 319 -23.46 10.65 -13.38
C ALA A 319 -24.35 11.52 -12.48
N ASN A 320 -25.62 11.73 -12.83
CA ASN A 320 -26.54 12.60 -12.11
C ASN A 320 -27.99 12.04 -12.09
N PRO A 321 -28.57 11.74 -10.92
CA PRO A 321 -27.89 11.67 -9.62
C PRO A 321 -26.88 10.51 -9.60
N PRO A 322 -25.75 10.64 -8.89
CA PRO A 322 -24.80 9.53 -8.73
C PRO A 322 -25.46 8.37 -7.98
N ARG A 323 -25.22 7.14 -8.43
CA ARG A 323 -25.61 5.90 -7.72
C ARG A 323 -24.37 5.22 -7.16
N ARG A 324 -24.45 4.68 -5.95
CA ARG A 324 -23.33 4.00 -5.29
C ARG A 324 -23.08 2.61 -5.90
N ASN A 325 -24.13 1.84 -6.18
CA ASN A 325 -24.01 0.49 -6.75
C ASN A 325 -24.55 0.43 -8.20
N LEU A 326 -23.85 -0.30 -9.08
CA LEU A 326 -24.26 -0.51 -10.47
C LEU A 326 -25.47 -1.45 -10.58
N TYR A 327 -25.52 -2.48 -9.73
CA TYR A 327 -26.46 -3.58 -9.82
C TYR A 327 -27.80 -3.28 -9.14
N VAL A 328 -27.76 -2.75 -7.92
CA VAL A 328 -28.93 -2.63 -7.05
C VAL A 328 -29.09 -1.20 -6.54
N ALA A 329 -30.33 -0.77 -6.30
CA ALA A 329 -30.57 0.50 -5.61
C ALA A 329 -30.09 0.41 -4.15
N ASP A 330 -29.57 1.50 -3.59
CA ASP A 330 -28.91 1.48 -2.27
C ASP A 330 -29.85 0.94 -1.16
N GLU A 331 -31.13 1.32 -1.18
CA GLU A 331 -32.17 0.82 -0.25
C GLU A 331 -32.38 -0.70 -0.32
N LEU A 332 -32.05 -1.32 -1.46
CA LEU A 332 -32.23 -2.76 -1.69
C LEU A 332 -30.92 -3.54 -1.60
N ALA A 333 -29.79 -2.89 -1.30
CA ALA A 333 -28.49 -3.56 -1.26
C ALA A 333 -28.44 -4.69 -0.22
N ALA A 334 -29.06 -4.48 0.95
CA ALA A 334 -29.17 -5.48 2.02
C ALA A 334 -30.37 -6.43 1.84
N HIS A 335 -31.13 -6.33 0.76
CA HIS A 335 -32.29 -7.19 0.53
C HIS A 335 -31.87 -8.68 0.45
N PRO A 336 -32.56 -9.64 1.10
CA PRO A 336 -32.16 -11.06 1.14
C PRO A 336 -32.08 -11.78 -0.21
N LEU A 337 -32.74 -11.24 -1.24
CA LEU A 337 -32.66 -11.71 -2.64
C LEU A 337 -31.60 -10.99 -3.48
N ALA A 338 -30.94 -9.95 -2.94
CA ALA A 338 -29.80 -9.27 -3.56
C ALA A 338 -28.49 -9.67 -2.86
N SER A 339 -28.42 -9.53 -1.54
CA SER A 339 -27.32 -9.98 -0.68
C SER A 339 -27.75 -11.27 0.05
N LEU A 340 -27.34 -12.39 -0.52
CA LEU A 340 -27.74 -13.74 -0.12
C LEU A 340 -27.19 -14.17 1.24
N VAL A 341 -26.17 -13.46 1.75
CA VAL A 341 -25.74 -13.56 3.15
C VAL A 341 -26.84 -13.14 4.15
N MET A 342 -27.86 -12.38 3.71
CA MET A 342 -28.99 -11.95 4.55
C MET A 342 -30.18 -12.93 4.50
N ALA A 343 -30.08 -14.04 3.75
CA ALA A 343 -31.15 -15.01 3.61
C ALA A 343 -31.33 -15.84 4.90
N ARG A 344 -32.52 -15.78 5.51
CA ARG A 344 -32.79 -16.35 6.85
C ARG A 344 -32.82 -17.88 6.91
N SER A 345 -33.25 -18.55 5.84
CA SER A 345 -33.32 -20.01 5.83
C SER A 345 -33.28 -20.61 4.44
N TRP A 346 -32.58 -21.73 4.34
CA TRP A 346 -32.43 -22.58 3.16
C TRP A 346 -33.14 -23.92 3.29
N LYS A 347 -33.95 -24.10 4.34
CA LYS A 347 -34.73 -25.33 4.56
C LYS A 347 -35.60 -25.63 3.34
N GLY A 348 -35.51 -26.88 2.89
CA GLY A 348 -36.21 -27.37 1.70
C GLY A 348 -35.43 -27.18 0.38
N ALA A 349 -34.23 -26.60 0.40
CA ALA A 349 -33.37 -26.52 -0.77
C ALA A 349 -32.94 -27.91 -1.29
N PRO A 350 -32.74 -28.07 -2.61
CA PRO A 350 -32.13 -29.26 -3.17
C PRO A 350 -30.63 -29.31 -2.84
N PRO A 351 -29.90 -30.41 -3.13
CA PRO A 351 -28.45 -30.46 -2.92
C PRO A 351 -27.71 -29.30 -3.61
N ILE A 352 -26.66 -28.78 -2.97
CA ILE A 352 -25.87 -27.65 -3.47
C ILE A 352 -24.37 -27.98 -3.48
N TYR A 353 -23.71 -27.68 -4.59
CA TYR A 353 -22.25 -27.64 -4.71
C TYR A 353 -21.76 -26.20 -4.71
N LEU A 354 -20.74 -25.91 -3.91
CA LEU A 354 -20.04 -24.63 -3.89
C LEU A 354 -18.53 -24.88 -3.95
N CYS A 355 -17.83 -24.12 -4.77
CA CYS A 355 -16.38 -24.05 -4.71
C CYS A 355 -15.88 -22.62 -4.70
N THR A 356 -14.78 -22.39 -3.97
CA THR A 356 -14.13 -21.07 -3.82
C THR A 356 -12.61 -21.23 -3.81
N GLY A 357 -11.87 -20.20 -4.16
CA GLY A 357 -10.44 -20.09 -3.95
C GLY A 357 -10.06 -19.40 -2.63
N TRP A 358 -8.81 -18.96 -2.54
CA TRP A 358 -8.32 -17.99 -1.54
C TRP A 358 -8.51 -16.57 -2.07
N GLU A 359 -9.78 -16.23 -2.26
CA GLU A 359 -10.25 -15.06 -2.97
C GLU A 359 -11.05 -14.11 -2.07
N ILE A 360 -11.41 -12.92 -2.59
CA ILE A 360 -12.12 -11.91 -1.81
C ILE A 360 -13.53 -12.38 -1.39
N LEU A 361 -14.16 -13.27 -2.15
CA LEU A 361 -15.49 -13.82 -1.87
C LEU A 361 -15.47 -15.06 -0.96
N ALA A 362 -14.29 -15.57 -0.61
CA ALA A 362 -14.18 -16.84 0.10
C ALA A 362 -14.84 -16.81 1.50
N TYR A 363 -14.92 -15.64 2.13
CA TYR A 363 -15.48 -15.51 3.47
C TYR A 363 -17.01 -15.68 3.47
N GLU A 364 -17.70 -15.00 2.57
CA GLU A 364 -19.14 -15.10 2.37
C GLU A 364 -19.55 -16.51 1.86
N ASP A 365 -18.74 -17.13 0.99
CA ASP A 365 -18.97 -18.49 0.50
C ASP A 365 -18.93 -19.53 1.62
N LYS A 366 -17.94 -19.42 2.51
CA LYS A 366 -17.79 -20.28 3.68
C LYS A 366 -18.94 -20.11 4.68
N TYR A 367 -19.37 -18.87 4.88
CA TYR A 367 -20.52 -18.56 5.73
C TYR A 367 -21.79 -19.24 5.20
N LEU A 368 -22.07 -19.10 3.90
CA LEU A 368 -23.24 -19.73 3.29
C LEU A 368 -23.18 -21.25 3.33
N ALA A 369 -22.01 -21.85 3.04
CA ALA A 369 -21.86 -23.31 3.09
C ALA A 369 -22.19 -23.88 4.48
N ARG A 370 -21.74 -23.21 5.55
CA ARG A 370 -22.11 -23.55 6.93
C ARG A 370 -23.61 -23.38 7.19
N GLN A 371 -24.21 -22.28 6.72
CA GLN A 371 -25.64 -22.01 6.92
C GLN A 371 -26.53 -23.04 6.21
N LEU A 372 -26.17 -23.42 4.99
CA LEU A 372 -26.86 -24.45 4.21
C LEU A 372 -26.86 -25.79 4.95
N GLU A 373 -25.70 -26.22 5.46
CA GLU A 373 -25.59 -27.48 6.21
C GLU A 373 -26.40 -27.43 7.51
N ALA A 374 -26.34 -26.31 8.24
CA ALA A 374 -27.13 -26.11 9.46
C ALA A 374 -28.66 -26.14 9.21
N ASP A 375 -29.11 -25.73 8.02
CA ASP A 375 -30.50 -25.83 7.58
C ASP A 375 -30.88 -27.24 7.06
N GLY A 376 -29.97 -28.21 7.13
CA GLY A 376 -30.19 -29.60 6.72
C GLY A 376 -30.08 -29.83 5.22
N VAL A 377 -29.46 -28.90 4.48
CA VAL A 377 -29.21 -29.06 3.04
C VAL A 377 -28.01 -29.97 2.82
N ARG A 378 -28.06 -30.81 1.78
CA ARG A 378 -26.90 -31.61 1.34
C ARG A 378 -25.91 -30.69 0.62
N VAL A 379 -24.72 -30.48 1.18
CA VAL A 379 -23.75 -29.51 0.66
C VAL A 379 -22.42 -30.18 0.31
N VAL A 380 -21.94 -29.99 -0.92
CA VAL A 380 -20.57 -30.34 -1.31
C VAL A 380 -19.77 -29.05 -1.46
N PHE A 381 -18.89 -28.78 -0.50
CA PHE A 381 -18.06 -27.58 -0.44
C PHE A 381 -16.59 -27.90 -0.74
N GLU A 382 -16.01 -27.21 -1.72
CA GLU A 382 -14.59 -27.36 -2.10
C GLU A 382 -13.84 -26.01 -2.05
N GLU A 383 -12.88 -25.88 -1.13
CA GLU A 383 -11.97 -24.73 -1.08
C GLU A 383 -10.65 -25.05 -1.80
N TYR A 384 -10.24 -24.22 -2.77
CA TYR A 384 -9.02 -24.43 -3.54
C TYR A 384 -7.89 -23.53 -3.05
N GLU A 385 -6.86 -24.17 -2.48
CA GLU A 385 -5.72 -23.49 -1.87
C GLU A 385 -4.97 -22.58 -2.88
N GLY A 386 -4.83 -21.30 -2.55
CA GLY A 386 -4.07 -20.32 -3.33
C GLY A 386 -4.63 -19.98 -4.70
N MET A 387 -5.87 -20.40 -5.01
CA MET A 387 -6.53 -20.08 -6.28
C MET A 387 -7.27 -18.74 -6.22
N PRO A 388 -7.27 -17.93 -7.31
CA PRO A 388 -8.03 -16.67 -7.41
C PRO A 388 -9.54 -16.88 -7.66
N HIS A 389 -10.28 -15.78 -7.72
CA HIS A 389 -11.69 -15.76 -8.12
C HIS A 389 -11.95 -16.44 -9.47
N CYS A 390 -12.93 -17.32 -9.52
CA CYS A 390 -13.30 -18.12 -10.70
C CYS A 390 -12.09 -18.76 -11.41
N PHE A 391 -11.09 -19.25 -10.66
CA PHE A 391 -9.81 -19.70 -11.22
C PHE A 391 -9.96 -20.72 -12.35
N ALA A 392 -10.95 -21.62 -12.31
CA ALA A 392 -11.13 -22.66 -13.32
C ALA A 392 -11.39 -22.07 -14.72
N MET A 393 -11.92 -20.85 -14.79
CA MET A 393 -12.21 -20.12 -16.01
C MET A 393 -10.99 -19.29 -16.48
N MET A 394 -10.24 -18.73 -15.54
CA MET A 394 -9.09 -17.86 -15.79
C MET A 394 -7.78 -18.62 -16.01
N LEU A 395 -7.54 -19.67 -15.23
CA LEU A 395 -6.30 -20.45 -15.17
C LEU A 395 -6.49 -21.84 -15.80
N ARG A 396 -6.81 -21.87 -17.08
CA ARG A 396 -7.19 -23.10 -17.82
C ARG A 396 -6.16 -24.25 -17.78
N ASN A 397 -4.90 -23.94 -17.48
CA ASN A 397 -3.80 -24.93 -17.45
C ASN A 397 -3.31 -25.25 -16.03
N ALA A 398 -3.92 -24.68 -14.99
CA ALA A 398 -3.57 -25.00 -13.62
C ALA A 398 -3.99 -26.45 -13.30
N PRO A 399 -3.21 -27.21 -12.50
CA PRO A 399 -3.57 -28.58 -12.10
C PRO A 399 -4.93 -28.69 -11.40
N ALA A 400 -5.32 -27.66 -10.65
CA ALA A 400 -6.61 -27.59 -9.97
C ALA A 400 -7.80 -27.47 -10.93
N THR A 401 -7.61 -26.92 -12.14
CA THR A 401 -8.72 -26.62 -13.07
C THR A 401 -9.44 -27.88 -13.55
N PRO A 402 -8.76 -28.95 -14.02
CA PRO A 402 -9.41 -30.22 -14.30
C PRO A 402 -10.14 -30.83 -13.08
N ARG A 403 -9.56 -30.75 -11.88
CA ARG A 403 -10.19 -31.27 -10.64
C ARG A 403 -11.49 -30.52 -10.31
N CYS A 404 -11.50 -29.20 -10.46
CA CYS A 404 -12.68 -28.37 -10.27
C CYS A 404 -13.79 -28.72 -11.27
N TYR A 405 -13.50 -28.74 -12.58
CA TYR A 405 -14.51 -29.13 -13.58
C TYR A 405 -15.04 -30.54 -13.37
N ASN A 406 -14.19 -31.49 -12.96
CA ASN A 406 -14.63 -32.86 -12.68
C ASN A 406 -15.52 -32.92 -11.44
N GLY A 407 -15.17 -32.26 -10.34
CA GLY A 407 -16.03 -32.18 -9.15
C GLY A 407 -17.37 -31.52 -9.46
N TRP A 408 -17.34 -30.37 -10.14
CA TRP A 408 -18.52 -29.63 -10.57
C TRP A 408 -19.46 -30.49 -11.45
N ALA A 409 -18.93 -31.14 -12.48
CA ALA A 409 -19.73 -31.99 -13.38
C ALA A 409 -20.20 -33.30 -12.74
N SER A 410 -19.40 -33.87 -11.83
CA SER A 410 -19.76 -35.10 -11.11
C SER A 410 -20.93 -34.83 -10.17
N PHE A 411 -20.90 -33.70 -9.45
CA PHE A 411 -22.05 -33.26 -8.65
C PHE A 411 -23.29 -33.03 -9.51
N ILE A 412 -23.18 -32.29 -10.62
CA ILE A 412 -24.31 -32.06 -11.54
C ILE A 412 -24.94 -33.38 -12.01
N SER A 413 -24.10 -34.36 -12.36
CA SER A 413 -24.58 -35.67 -12.81
C SER A 413 -25.23 -36.45 -11.67
N ALA A 414 -24.63 -36.43 -10.47
CA ALA A 414 -25.18 -37.08 -9.28
C ALA A 414 -26.52 -36.49 -8.85
N ALA A 415 -26.70 -35.17 -8.93
CA ALA A 415 -27.95 -34.49 -8.58
C ALA A 415 -29.13 -34.94 -9.45
N VAL A 416 -28.86 -35.25 -10.73
CA VAL A 416 -29.87 -35.73 -11.68
C VAL A 416 -30.10 -37.24 -11.56
N GLU A 417 -29.04 -38.03 -11.36
CA GLU A 417 -29.13 -39.51 -11.43
C GLU A 417 -29.37 -40.19 -10.09
N ASN A 418 -28.81 -39.64 -9.01
CA ASN A 418 -28.89 -40.21 -7.67
C ASN A 418 -28.79 -39.13 -6.58
N PRO A 419 -29.76 -38.20 -6.51
CA PRO A 419 -29.72 -37.10 -5.54
C PRO A 419 -29.70 -37.60 -4.08
N GLY A 420 -30.29 -38.76 -3.80
CA GLY A 420 -30.30 -39.37 -2.47
C GLY A 420 -28.93 -39.89 -2.00
N GLY A 421 -28.00 -40.14 -2.93
CA GLY A 421 -26.62 -40.57 -2.65
C GLY A 421 -25.63 -39.43 -2.41
N ILE A 422 -26.06 -38.17 -2.49
CA ILE A 422 -25.20 -37.02 -2.18
C ILE A 422 -25.13 -36.86 -0.67
N GLU A 423 -23.91 -36.88 -0.13
CA GLU A 423 -23.63 -36.61 1.27
C GLU A 423 -22.98 -35.24 1.44
N SER A 424 -23.22 -34.59 2.58
CA SER A 424 -22.56 -33.33 2.89
C SER A 424 -21.07 -33.55 3.12
N SER A 425 -20.23 -32.76 2.45
CA SER A 425 -18.78 -32.81 2.58
C SER A 425 -18.18 -31.42 2.41
N ALA A 426 -17.13 -31.14 3.18
CA ALA A 426 -16.33 -29.93 3.05
C ALA A 426 -14.87 -30.34 2.96
N VAL A 427 -14.17 -29.90 1.91
CA VAL A 427 -12.77 -30.25 1.67
C VAL A 427 -11.96 -29.05 1.20
N MET A 428 -10.68 -29.02 1.58
CA MET A 428 -9.67 -28.16 0.99
C MET A 428 -8.86 -28.95 -0.02
N ILE A 429 -8.81 -28.47 -1.26
CA ILE A 429 -8.03 -29.03 -2.35
C ILE A 429 -6.66 -28.33 -2.35
N LYS A 430 -5.59 -29.09 -2.07
CA LYS A 430 -4.23 -28.56 -2.00
C LYS A 430 -3.72 -28.10 -3.34
N SER A 431 -2.99 -26.98 -3.31
CA SER A 431 -2.36 -26.41 -4.50
C SER A 431 -1.32 -27.36 -5.07
N LYS A 432 -1.22 -27.43 -6.41
CA LYS A 432 -0.32 -28.31 -7.18
C LYS A 432 -0.59 -29.82 -7.09
N THR A 433 -0.84 -30.38 -5.90
CA THR A 433 -1.07 -31.83 -5.72
C THR A 433 -2.52 -32.25 -5.94
N CYS A 434 -3.47 -31.33 -5.71
CA CYS A 434 -4.91 -31.59 -5.70
C CYS A 434 -5.33 -32.64 -4.66
N GLU A 435 -4.51 -32.87 -3.63
CA GLU A 435 -4.88 -33.72 -2.49
C GLU A 435 -6.01 -33.07 -1.68
N GLU A 436 -6.94 -33.89 -1.21
CA GLU A 436 -8.09 -33.44 -0.44
C GLU A 436 -7.77 -33.50 1.05
N ALA A 437 -7.97 -32.39 1.75
CA ALA A 437 -7.91 -32.32 3.20
C ALA A 437 -9.32 -32.03 3.74
N PRO A 438 -9.87 -32.85 4.66
CA PRO A 438 -11.21 -32.64 5.18
C PRO A 438 -11.29 -31.32 5.97
N LEU A 439 -12.39 -30.60 5.78
CA LEU A 439 -12.80 -29.44 6.56
C LEU A 439 -14.06 -29.79 7.36
N ARG A 440 -14.38 -28.97 8.37
CA ARG A 440 -15.62 -29.11 9.13
C ARG A 440 -16.50 -27.88 8.91
N PHE A 441 -17.79 -28.09 8.63
CA PHE A 441 -18.75 -27.02 8.39
C PHE A 441 -18.79 -25.99 9.53
N ASP A 442 -18.77 -26.45 10.78
CA ASP A 442 -18.78 -25.62 11.99
C ASP A 442 -17.57 -24.69 12.13
N GLN A 443 -16.48 -24.95 11.40
CA GLN A 443 -15.24 -24.17 11.40
C GLN A 443 -15.02 -23.37 10.11
N LEU A 444 -15.93 -23.44 9.13
CA LEU A 444 -15.74 -22.72 7.86
C LEU A 444 -15.78 -21.20 8.03
N SER A 445 -16.63 -20.70 8.93
CA SER A 445 -16.79 -19.27 9.20
C SER A 445 -17.11 -19.06 10.67
N ASP A 446 -16.60 -17.97 11.24
CA ASP A 446 -16.92 -17.45 12.57
C ASP A 446 -18.01 -16.37 12.55
N ALA A 447 -18.38 -15.86 11.37
CA ALA A 447 -19.37 -14.79 11.22
C ALA A 447 -20.75 -15.16 11.76
N SER A 448 -21.51 -14.15 12.16
CA SER A 448 -22.95 -14.26 12.45
C SER A 448 -23.77 -13.41 11.48
N GLU A 449 -25.07 -13.72 11.34
CA GLU A 449 -26.01 -12.88 10.56
C GLU A 449 -26.04 -11.44 11.09
N GLU A 450 -26.02 -11.29 12.42
CA GLU A 450 -26.02 -10.00 13.11
C GLU A 450 -24.77 -9.18 12.77
N GLU A 451 -23.62 -9.83 12.65
CA GLU A 451 -22.37 -9.16 12.27
C GLU A 451 -22.44 -8.57 10.86
N PHE A 452 -22.98 -9.32 9.89
CA PHE A 452 -23.16 -8.79 8.53
C PHE A 452 -24.14 -7.61 8.49
N ARG A 453 -25.24 -7.67 9.26
CA ARG A 453 -26.18 -6.55 9.37
C ARG A 453 -25.54 -5.32 9.99
N GLN A 454 -24.89 -5.47 11.14
CA GLN A 454 -24.22 -4.36 11.83
C GLN A 454 -23.17 -3.70 10.93
N ARG A 455 -22.34 -4.49 10.25
CA ARG A 455 -21.35 -3.98 9.30
C ARG A 455 -21.99 -3.30 8.09
N SER A 456 -23.10 -3.82 7.58
CA SER A 456 -23.87 -3.19 6.49
C SER A 456 -24.43 -1.83 6.93
N ASP A 457 -24.99 -1.74 8.14
CA ASP A 457 -25.56 -0.51 8.70
C ASP A 457 -24.46 0.54 8.96
N GLU A 458 -23.32 0.15 9.53
CA GLU A 458 -22.15 1.03 9.69
C GLU A 458 -21.68 1.59 8.34
N MET A 459 -21.65 0.75 7.30
CA MET A 459 -21.23 1.14 5.95
C MET A 459 -22.26 2.03 5.22
N SER A 460 -23.51 2.04 5.68
CA SER A 460 -24.55 2.96 5.23
C SER A 460 -24.41 4.34 5.89
N LEU A 461 -24.08 4.39 7.19
CA LEU A 461 -23.90 5.63 7.97
C LEU A 461 -22.64 6.43 7.58
N ILE A 462 -21.57 5.74 7.16
CA ILE A 462 -20.33 6.40 6.68
C ILE A 462 -20.57 7.16 5.35
N SER A 463 -21.70 6.90 4.67
CA SER A 463 -21.98 7.38 3.31
C SER A 463 -22.99 8.53 3.20
N GLU A 464 -23.48 9.10 4.31
CA GLU A 464 -24.26 10.34 4.21
C GLU A 464 -23.36 11.48 3.67
N PRO A 465 -23.82 12.24 2.67
CA PRO A 465 -23.09 13.41 2.22
C PRO A 465 -23.00 14.37 3.41
N ARG A 466 -21.77 14.75 3.80
CA ARG A 466 -21.56 15.85 4.74
C ARG A 466 -22.37 17.05 4.22
N ASP A 467 -23.41 17.41 4.96
CA ASP A 467 -24.19 18.60 4.70
C ASP A 467 -23.25 19.79 4.50
N LYS A 468 -23.57 20.60 3.49
CA LYS A 468 -22.91 21.89 3.28
C LYS A 468 -22.98 22.65 4.60
N PRO A 469 -21.89 23.29 5.05
CA PRO A 469 -21.96 24.12 6.25
C PRO A 469 -22.93 25.27 6.01
N ASP A 470 -23.99 25.33 6.83
CA ASP A 470 -24.89 26.47 6.94
C ASP A 470 -24.11 27.76 7.23
N GLU A 471 -24.50 28.86 6.56
CA GLU A 471 -24.02 30.20 6.86
C GLU A 471 -24.36 30.60 8.31
N PRO A 472 -23.44 31.23 9.05
CA PRO A 472 -23.71 31.61 10.43
C PRO A 472 -24.57 32.88 10.54
N ASP A 473 -25.69 32.77 11.25
CA ASP A 473 -26.52 33.86 11.77
C ASP A 473 -25.68 34.83 12.63
N PRO A 474 -25.65 36.14 12.35
CA PRO A 474 -24.73 37.10 12.98
C PRO A 474 -25.20 37.63 14.35
N THR A 475 -26.13 36.96 15.06
CA THR A 475 -26.74 37.54 16.27
C THR A 475 -26.70 36.69 17.53
N ARG A 476 -25.49 36.40 18.05
CA ARG A 476 -25.35 36.14 19.50
C ARG A 476 -23.97 36.51 20.05
N ARG A 477 -23.91 37.69 20.67
CA ARG A 477 -22.82 38.11 21.56
C ARG A 477 -23.15 37.69 22.99
N THR A 478 -22.26 36.93 23.62
CA THR A 478 -22.05 36.98 25.09
C THR A 478 -20.56 36.77 25.40
N SER A 479 -20.04 37.64 26.26
CA SER A 479 -18.65 37.84 26.68
C SER A 479 -18.11 36.74 27.61
N PRO A 480 -16.80 36.72 27.92
CA PRO A 480 -16.03 35.48 28.11
C PRO A 480 -15.85 35.04 29.57
N SER A 481 -15.72 33.73 29.78
CA SER A 481 -15.07 33.15 30.97
C SER A 481 -13.88 32.29 30.53
N PHE A 482 -12.73 32.55 31.14
CA PHE A 482 -11.44 31.90 30.94
C PHE A 482 -11.49 30.37 31.14
N THR A 483 -11.08 29.59 30.13
CA THR A 483 -10.58 28.21 30.28
C THR A 483 -9.68 27.80 29.11
N SER A 484 -8.43 27.41 29.44
CA SER A 484 -7.50 26.44 28.78
C SER A 484 -7.21 26.49 27.26
N PRO A 485 -5.95 26.24 26.83
CA PRO A 485 -5.54 26.35 25.43
C PRO A 485 -6.25 25.30 24.56
N GLU A 486 -7.03 25.80 23.61
CA GLU A 486 -7.82 25.03 22.66
C GLU A 486 -6.94 24.33 21.61
N GLY A 487 -7.27 23.06 21.30
CA GLY A 487 -6.98 22.49 19.98
C GLY A 487 -6.33 21.11 19.94
N VAL A 488 -6.03 20.45 21.07
CA VAL A 488 -5.75 19.00 21.06
C VAL A 488 -7.03 18.23 21.39
N SER A 489 -7.35 17.17 20.64
CA SER A 489 -8.41 16.25 21.03
C SER A 489 -8.14 15.75 22.47
N PRO A 490 -9.08 15.93 23.41
CA PRO A 490 -8.91 15.48 24.80
C PRO A 490 -8.50 14.01 24.90
N GLU A 491 -9.00 13.17 23.99
CA GLU A 491 -8.69 11.74 23.92
C GLU A 491 -7.23 11.47 23.54
N MET A 492 -6.66 12.25 22.62
CA MET A 492 -5.27 12.08 22.17
C MET A 492 -4.27 12.49 23.26
N MET A 493 -4.53 13.60 23.97
CA MET A 493 -3.70 13.98 25.11
C MET A 493 -3.82 13.00 26.28
N GLU A 494 -5.02 12.46 26.52
CA GLU A 494 -5.21 11.47 27.58
C GLU A 494 -4.45 10.17 27.28
N ARG A 495 -4.50 9.70 26.02
CA ARG A 495 -3.67 8.57 25.56
C ARG A 495 -2.18 8.86 25.79
N HIS A 496 -1.72 10.03 25.40
CA HIS A 496 -0.32 10.44 25.56
C HIS A 496 0.12 10.38 27.03
N LYS A 497 -0.65 11.02 27.93
CA LYS A 497 -0.40 11.02 29.38
C LYS A 497 -0.35 9.62 29.96
N LYS A 498 -1.27 8.74 29.55
CA LYS A 498 -1.31 7.34 30.00
C LYS A 498 -0.05 6.56 29.58
N ALA A 499 0.39 6.76 28.33
CA ALA A 499 1.62 6.15 27.83
C ALA A 499 2.86 6.67 28.58
N VAL A 500 2.99 7.99 28.73
CA VAL A 500 4.09 8.62 29.47
C VAL A 500 4.15 8.15 30.92
N THR A 501 3.00 8.05 31.60
CA THR A 501 2.91 7.54 32.98
C THR A 501 3.45 6.12 33.08
N SER A 502 3.05 5.23 32.16
CA SER A 502 3.54 3.85 32.13
C SER A 502 5.05 3.76 31.89
N ILE A 503 5.56 4.56 30.94
CA ILE A 503 7.00 4.61 30.63
C ILE A 503 7.78 5.16 31.82
N ALA A 504 7.31 6.24 32.44
CA ALA A 504 7.93 6.86 33.61
C ALA A 504 7.99 5.89 34.80
N SER A 505 6.94 5.11 35.04
CA SER A 505 6.94 4.05 36.06
C SER A 505 7.98 2.96 35.75
N ALA A 506 8.12 2.55 34.49
CA ALA A 506 9.13 1.57 34.10
C ALA A 506 10.56 2.10 34.33
N VAL A 507 10.83 3.36 33.93
CA VAL A 507 12.11 4.03 34.15
C VAL A 507 12.43 4.13 35.64
N ARG A 508 11.46 4.52 36.47
CA ARG A 508 11.61 4.58 37.93
C ARG A 508 12.02 3.23 38.53
N GLY A 509 11.40 2.14 38.07
CA GLY A 509 11.77 0.80 38.52
C GLY A 509 13.23 0.45 38.21
N PHE A 510 13.74 0.79 37.02
CA PHE A 510 15.15 0.59 36.69
C PHE A 510 16.08 1.47 37.55
N PHE A 511 15.66 2.71 37.81
CA PHE A 511 16.42 3.64 38.66
C PHE A 511 16.57 3.13 40.09
N GLU A 512 15.48 2.68 40.71
CA GLU A 512 15.47 2.14 42.08
C GLU A 512 16.39 0.91 42.22
N ARG A 513 16.44 0.07 41.18
CA ARG A 513 17.34 -1.10 41.12
C ARG A 513 18.77 -0.78 40.69
N ARG A 514 19.05 0.48 40.29
CA ARG A 514 20.33 0.91 39.67
C ARG A 514 20.72 0.06 38.46
N GLU A 515 19.73 -0.37 37.68
CA GLU A 515 19.91 -1.20 36.50
C GLU A 515 19.96 -0.34 35.23
N PRO A 516 20.96 -0.54 34.34
CA PRO A 516 20.99 0.15 33.06
C PRO A 516 19.96 -0.44 32.09
N TYR A 517 19.33 0.43 31.30
CA TYR A 517 18.38 0.04 30.26
C TYR A 517 18.70 0.73 28.92
N ARG A 518 18.06 0.26 27.83
CA ARG A 518 18.08 0.90 26.52
C ARG A 518 16.70 1.37 26.10
N ILE A 519 16.63 2.35 25.20
CA ILE A 519 15.38 2.86 24.66
C ILE A 519 15.12 2.19 23.32
N PHE A 520 13.90 1.69 23.12
CA PHE A 520 13.44 1.15 21.84
C PHE A 520 12.41 2.08 21.20
N HIS A 521 12.77 2.57 20.01
CA HIS A 521 12.02 3.57 19.26
C HIS A 521 11.10 2.97 18.18
N GLY A 522 11.09 1.64 18.00
CA GLY A 522 10.35 0.95 16.93
C GLY A 522 10.98 1.05 15.53
N SER A 523 11.71 2.12 15.23
CA SER A 523 12.48 2.30 13.98
C SER A 523 13.76 3.12 14.22
N THR A 524 14.81 2.95 13.40
CA THR A 524 16.04 3.76 13.50
C THR A 524 16.74 3.89 12.14
N ASN A 525 17.21 5.10 11.82
CA ASN A 525 18.11 5.41 10.70
C ASN A 525 19.58 5.54 11.14
N SER A 526 19.91 5.09 12.36
CA SER A 526 21.28 5.15 12.87
C SER A 526 22.16 4.07 12.26
N THR A 527 23.41 4.41 11.91
CA THR A 527 24.41 3.45 11.40
C THR A 527 24.96 2.49 12.46
N ARG A 528 24.43 2.53 13.69
CA ARG A 528 24.91 1.76 14.85
C ARG A 528 24.25 0.38 14.95
N PRO A 529 25.00 -0.70 15.25
CA PRO A 529 24.41 -2.03 15.43
C PRO A 529 23.53 -2.13 16.70
N GLN A 530 22.45 -2.92 16.62
CA GLN A 530 21.60 -3.24 17.77
C GLN A 530 22.28 -4.28 18.67
N THR A 531 22.41 -4.01 19.96
CA THR A 531 22.93 -4.98 20.93
C THR A 531 21.80 -5.84 21.50
N THR A 532 21.91 -7.16 21.40
CA THR A 532 20.93 -8.12 21.96
C THR A 532 21.20 -8.38 23.46
N GLY A 533 20.14 -8.52 24.26
CA GLY A 533 20.22 -9.06 25.63
C GLY A 533 20.29 -8.06 26.79
N LYS A 534 20.02 -6.76 26.58
CA LYS A 534 19.88 -5.76 27.65
C LYS A 534 18.40 -5.40 27.89
N PRO A 535 17.99 -5.05 29.12
CA PRO A 535 16.64 -4.55 29.39
C PRO A 535 16.30 -3.31 28.56
N VAL A 536 15.04 -3.19 28.12
CA VAL A 536 14.59 -2.15 27.19
C VAL A 536 13.32 -1.48 27.70
N VAL A 537 13.25 -0.15 27.53
CA VAL A 537 12.03 0.65 27.65
C VAL A 537 11.52 0.97 26.25
N ASP A 538 10.31 0.52 25.94
CA ASP A 538 9.68 0.69 24.62
C ASP A 538 8.85 1.98 24.58
N ILE A 539 9.16 2.86 23.61
CA ILE A 539 8.40 4.07 23.35
C ILE A 539 7.76 4.13 21.97
N SER A 540 7.76 3.02 21.23
CA SER A 540 7.24 2.94 19.84
C SER A 540 5.76 3.33 19.69
N ALA A 541 5.02 3.41 20.79
CA ALA A 541 3.65 3.92 20.85
C ALA A 541 3.54 5.45 20.73
N LEU A 542 4.60 6.20 21.07
CA LEU A 542 4.66 7.67 21.00
C LEU A 542 5.07 8.12 19.59
N ARG A 543 4.12 8.11 18.65
CA ARG A 543 4.37 8.28 17.21
C ARG A 543 3.35 9.16 16.47
N ASN A 544 2.64 10.05 17.17
CA ASN A 544 1.56 10.86 16.61
C ASN A 544 1.91 12.35 16.61
N VAL A 545 1.43 13.05 15.58
CA VAL A 545 1.29 14.52 15.62
C VAL A 545 -0.02 14.79 16.34
N LEU A 546 0.05 15.38 17.54
CA LEU A 546 -1.12 15.60 18.38
C LEU A 546 -1.92 16.83 17.97
N GLN A 547 -1.23 17.88 17.50
CA GLN A 547 -1.86 19.13 17.10
C GLN A 547 -0.97 19.87 16.09
N VAL A 548 -1.61 20.59 15.18
CA VAL A 548 -0.98 21.64 14.34
C VAL A 548 -1.81 22.90 14.50
N ASP A 549 -1.22 23.93 15.12
CA ASP A 549 -1.86 25.21 15.35
C ASP A 549 -1.40 26.23 14.30
N LYS A 550 -2.35 26.68 13.48
CA LYS A 550 -2.10 27.65 12.42
C LYS A 550 -1.91 29.08 12.93
N ALA A 551 -2.56 29.43 14.03
CA ALA A 551 -2.50 30.77 14.61
C ALA A 551 -1.13 31.02 15.26
N THR A 552 -0.66 30.06 16.07
CA THR A 552 0.66 30.15 16.71
C THR A 552 1.80 29.64 15.83
N ARG A 553 1.48 28.99 14.70
CA ARG A 553 2.43 28.30 13.80
C ARG A 553 3.28 27.31 14.57
N THR A 554 2.63 26.41 15.31
CA THR A 554 3.31 25.38 16.09
C THR A 554 2.72 23.99 15.83
N ALA A 555 3.49 22.94 16.10
CA ALA A 555 3.00 21.58 16.13
C ALA A 555 3.42 20.87 17.42
N LEU A 556 2.50 20.10 17.99
CA LEU A 556 2.72 19.29 19.17
C LEU A 556 2.94 17.83 18.72
N VAL A 557 4.15 17.31 18.92
CA VAL A 557 4.64 16.13 18.20
C VAL A 557 5.33 15.14 19.14
N GLU A 558 4.93 13.88 19.06
CA GLU A 558 5.60 12.79 19.79
C GLU A 558 6.93 12.38 19.13
N PRO A 559 7.90 11.85 19.90
CA PRO A 559 9.29 11.67 19.47
C PRO A 559 9.50 10.69 18.31
N ASN A 560 8.61 9.70 18.11
CA ASN A 560 8.76 8.72 17.03
C ASN A 560 7.94 9.05 15.78
N VAL A 561 7.42 10.28 15.64
CA VAL A 561 6.87 10.77 14.37
C VAL A 561 8.01 10.91 13.35
N PRO A 562 8.01 10.17 12.23
CA PRO A 562 8.98 10.34 11.16
C PRO A 562 8.74 11.63 10.36
N MET A 563 9.80 12.18 9.74
CA MET A 563 9.75 13.45 8.99
C MET A 563 8.69 13.44 7.88
N ASP A 564 8.53 12.34 7.16
CA ASP A 564 7.49 12.24 6.13
C ASP A 564 6.09 12.45 6.71
N LYS A 565 5.75 11.79 7.82
CA LYS A 565 4.47 11.97 8.51
C LYS A 565 4.31 13.35 9.15
N LEU A 566 5.39 13.95 9.64
CA LEU A 566 5.37 15.32 10.14
C LEU A 566 5.05 16.33 9.02
N VAL A 567 5.72 16.21 7.88
CA VAL A 567 5.50 17.05 6.70
C VAL A 567 4.09 16.83 6.14
N GLU A 568 3.64 15.59 5.96
CA GLU A 568 2.29 15.27 5.51
C GLU A 568 1.21 15.87 6.43
N SER A 569 1.43 15.85 7.74
CA SER A 569 0.47 16.40 8.72
C SER A 569 0.45 17.92 8.70
N THR A 570 1.63 18.56 8.70
CA THR A 570 1.74 20.03 8.75
C THR A 570 1.30 20.69 7.44
N LEU A 571 1.61 20.08 6.28
CA LEU A 571 1.23 20.60 4.96
C LEU A 571 -0.29 20.72 4.79
N LYS A 572 -1.08 19.85 5.43
CA LYS A 572 -2.56 19.94 5.43
C LYS A 572 -3.08 21.27 6.00
N HIS A 573 -2.26 21.94 6.81
CA HIS A 573 -2.57 23.26 7.39
C HIS A 573 -1.88 24.42 6.66
N GLY A 574 -1.19 24.15 5.55
CA GLY A 574 -0.39 25.15 4.82
C GLY A 574 0.89 25.55 5.55
N LEU A 575 1.42 24.67 6.39
CA LEU A 575 2.61 24.91 7.21
C LEU A 575 3.64 23.79 7.04
N VAL A 576 4.91 24.07 7.34
CA VAL A 576 6.00 23.08 7.36
C VAL A 576 7.01 23.41 8.47
N PRO A 577 7.77 22.42 8.98
CA PRO A 577 8.91 22.71 9.86
C PRO A 577 9.97 23.56 9.13
N PRO A 578 10.65 24.51 9.80
CA PRO A 578 11.73 25.30 9.19
C PRO A 578 12.98 24.46 8.86
N VAL A 579 13.23 23.39 9.62
CA VAL A 579 14.29 22.41 9.38
C VAL A 579 13.64 21.04 9.23
N VAL A 580 13.80 20.42 8.06
CA VAL A 580 13.29 19.09 7.75
C VAL A 580 14.46 18.22 7.37
N MET A 581 14.66 17.12 8.09
CA MET A 581 15.74 16.19 7.76
C MET A 581 15.47 15.47 6.45
N GLU A 582 16.49 15.37 5.61
CA GLU A 582 16.33 15.02 4.19
C GLU A 582 15.97 13.54 3.97
N PHE A 583 16.06 12.73 5.02
CA PHE A 583 15.62 11.34 5.02
C PHE A 583 14.26 11.19 5.71
N PRO A 584 13.24 10.66 5.01
CA PRO A 584 11.85 10.65 5.48
C PRO A 584 11.65 9.84 6.77
N GLY A 585 12.51 8.85 7.04
CA GLY A 585 12.42 7.99 8.22
C GLY A 585 13.05 8.54 9.51
N ILE A 586 13.72 9.69 9.48
CA ILE A 586 14.28 10.28 10.72
C ILE A 586 13.12 10.82 11.56
N THR A 587 13.14 10.58 12.87
CA THR A 587 12.04 11.00 13.76
C THR A 587 12.29 12.36 14.41
N ALA A 588 11.23 13.05 14.82
CA ALA A 588 11.33 14.35 15.51
C ALA A 588 12.20 14.29 16.78
N GLY A 589 12.01 13.26 17.61
CA GLY A 589 12.85 13.05 18.81
C GLY A 589 14.30 12.70 18.47
N GLY A 590 14.52 11.97 17.38
CA GLY A 590 15.86 11.70 16.85
C GLY A 590 16.56 12.95 16.32
N GLY A 591 15.80 13.88 15.73
CA GLY A 591 16.27 15.20 15.32
C GLY A 591 16.68 16.06 16.50
N PHE A 592 15.83 16.14 17.53
CA PHE A 592 16.09 16.91 18.75
C PHE A 592 17.31 16.39 19.53
N ALA A 593 17.37 15.07 19.78
CA ALA A 593 18.47 14.47 20.53
C ALA A 593 19.74 14.26 19.68
N GLY A 594 19.66 14.40 18.36
CA GLY A 594 20.76 14.29 17.41
C GLY A 594 21.32 15.66 17.02
N THR A 595 22.16 15.69 15.98
CA THR A 595 22.71 16.94 15.45
C THR A 595 21.75 17.61 14.45
N ALA A 596 21.22 16.86 13.48
CA ALA A 596 20.18 17.27 12.54
C ALA A 596 20.35 18.68 11.93
N GLY A 597 21.40 18.85 11.10
CA GLY A 597 21.61 20.04 10.28
C GLY A 597 21.37 19.75 8.81
N GLU A 598 20.72 20.68 8.11
CA GLU A 598 20.21 20.50 6.74
C GLU A 598 20.38 21.78 5.92
N SER A 599 19.97 21.78 4.64
CA SER A 599 20.14 22.94 3.74
C SER A 599 19.51 24.26 4.24
N SER A 600 18.56 24.25 5.18
CA SER A 600 18.00 25.47 5.80
C SER A 600 18.70 25.86 7.12
N SER A 601 19.62 25.04 7.62
CA SER A 601 20.23 25.22 8.94
C SER A 601 21.20 26.39 9.05
N PHE A 602 21.70 26.92 7.93
CA PHE A 602 22.44 28.20 7.94
C PHE A 602 21.56 29.37 8.42
N LYS A 603 20.24 29.30 8.18
CA LYS A 603 19.26 30.32 8.54
C LYS A 603 18.63 30.02 9.89
N HIS A 604 18.17 28.79 10.08
CA HIS A 604 17.34 28.40 11.23
C HIS A 604 18.11 27.72 12.38
N GLY A 605 19.38 27.35 12.19
CA GLY A 605 20.09 26.51 13.15
C GLY A 605 19.81 25.03 12.96
N PHE A 606 20.18 24.24 13.96
CA PHE A 606 19.89 22.81 13.99
C PHE A 606 18.41 22.57 14.27
N PHE A 607 17.92 21.35 14.05
CA PHE A 607 16.50 21.03 14.29
C PHE A 607 16.02 21.42 15.70
N ASN A 608 16.85 21.22 16.72
CA ASN A 608 16.53 21.60 18.11
C ASN A 608 16.32 23.11 18.30
N ASP A 609 16.92 23.97 17.45
CA ASP A 609 16.72 25.41 17.54
C ASP A 609 15.28 25.81 17.16
N THR A 610 14.60 24.98 16.37
CA THR A 610 13.19 25.13 15.98
C THR A 610 12.20 24.54 16.99
N VAL A 611 12.68 23.99 18.12
CA VAL A 611 11.85 23.48 19.21
C VAL A 611 11.64 24.57 20.25
N ASN A 612 10.39 24.79 20.67
CA ASN A 612 10.06 25.73 21.73
C ASN A 612 10.32 25.12 23.12
N TRP A 613 9.83 23.90 23.33
CA TRP A 613 10.02 23.14 24.56
C TRP A 613 9.90 21.63 24.30
N ALA A 614 10.45 20.84 25.21
CA ALA A 614 10.40 19.39 25.23
C ALA A 614 9.88 18.86 26.57
N GLU A 615 8.96 17.89 26.55
CA GLU A 615 8.66 17.05 27.70
C GLU A 615 9.65 15.88 27.73
N MET A 616 10.20 15.60 28.91
CA MET A 616 11.21 14.57 29.10
C MET A 616 10.97 13.75 30.35
N ILE A 617 11.20 12.44 30.26
CA ILE A 617 11.34 11.54 31.41
C ILE A 617 12.82 11.51 31.80
N LEU A 618 13.11 11.93 33.03
CA LEU A 618 14.45 11.91 33.63
C LEU A 618 14.88 10.49 34.02
N GLY A 619 16.15 10.31 34.36
CA GLY A 619 16.70 8.99 34.72
C GLY A 619 16.03 8.34 35.93
N ASN A 620 15.42 9.12 36.83
CA ASN A 620 14.64 8.68 37.99
C ASN A 620 13.14 8.41 37.70
N GLY A 621 12.69 8.62 36.46
CA GLY A 621 11.28 8.48 36.08
C GLY A 621 10.40 9.67 36.47
N GLU A 622 10.99 10.83 36.74
CA GLU A 622 10.27 12.11 36.84
C GLU A 622 9.99 12.66 35.44
N VAL A 623 8.79 13.23 35.23
CA VAL A 623 8.41 13.89 33.98
C VAL A 623 8.58 15.39 34.17
N VAL A 624 9.42 16.01 33.34
CA VAL A 624 9.70 17.44 33.39
C VAL A 624 9.49 18.09 32.03
N ARG A 625 9.25 19.40 32.05
CA ARG A 625 9.28 20.24 30.86
C ARG A 625 10.58 21.02 30.82
N ALA A 626 11.20 21.08 29.64
CA ALA A 626 12.43 21.80 29.39
C ALA A 626 12.24 22.76 28.21
N SER A 627 12.50 24.04 28.40
CA SER A 627 12.45 25.13 27.41
C SER A 627 13.66 26.05 27.59
N ARG A 628 13.69 27.20 26.91
CA ARG A 628 14.74 28.20 27.12
C ARG A 628 14.63 28.94 28.47
N GLU A 629 13.45 28.88 29.09
CA GLU A 629 13.10 29.57 30.35
C GLU A 629 12.92 28.61 31.53
N GLU A 630 12.55 27.35 31.25
CA GLU A 630 12.28 26.31 32.24
C GLU A 630 13.27 25.15 32.05
N ASN A 631 14.06 24.79 33.08
CA ASN A 631 15.11 23.75 32.94
C ASN A 631 16.03 23.97 31.72
N ALA A 632 16.44 25.23 31.50
CA ALA A 632 17.15 25.64 30.28
C ALA A 632 18.47 24.90 30.02
N ASP A 633 19.17 24.52 31.08
CA ASP A 633 20.41 23.74 30.99
C ASP A 633 20.15 22.28 30.56
N LEU A 634 19.02 21.68 30.96
CA LEU A 634 18.58 20.40 30.41
C LEU A 634 18.17 20.52 28.95
N PHE A 635 17.37 21.52 28.59
CA PHE A 635 16.89 21.71 27.22
C PHE A 635 18.06 21.85 26.23
N ARG A 636 19.04 22.71 26.59
CA ARG A 636 20.27 22.89 25.81
C ARG A 636 21.18 21.67 25.85
N GLY A 637 21.32 21.03 27.01
CA GLY A 637 22.22 19.89 27.19
C GLY A 637 21.71 18.59 26.56
N ALA A 638 20.39 18.40 26.47
CA ALA A 638 19.77 17.22 25.88
C ALA A 638 19.86 17.21 24.34
N ALA A 639 19.91 18.40 23.72
CA ALA A 639 20.14 18.55 22.28
C ALA A 639 21.53 18.02 21.90
N GLY A 640 21.59 17.14 20.90
CA GLY A 640 22.82 16.46 20.48
C GLY A 640 23.38 15.39 21.45
N ALA A 641 22.79 15.21 22.64
CA ALA A 641 23.27 14.25 23.63
C ALA A 641 22.76 12.81 23.42
N VAL A 642 22.16 12.51 22.27
CA VAL A 642 21.69 11.17 21.87
C VAL A 642 20.86 10.46 22.96
N GLY A 643 20.04 11.24 23.68
CA GLY A 643 19.14 10.80 24.75
C GLY A 643 19.86 10.28 26.00
N SER A 644 21.07 10.76 26.32
CA SER A 644 21.84 10.32 27.49
C SER A 644 21.49 11.03 28.80
N LEU A 645 20.69 12.10 28.74
CA LEU A 645 20.22 12.87 29.91
C LEU A 645 18.76 12.58 30.28
N GLY A 646 18.04 11.81 29.45
CA GLY A 646 16.63 11.51 29.63
C GLY A 646 15.98 11.14 28.30
N MET A 647 14.67 10.92 28.35
CA MET A 647 13.87 10.46 27.23
C MET A 647 12.82 11.49 26.85
N THR A 648 12.95 12.07 25.67
CA THR A 648 11.93 12.99 25.11
C THR A 648 10.63 12.23 24.85
N THR A 649 9.51 12.77 25.33
CA THR A 649 8.17 12.21 25.17
C THR A 649 7.26 13.12 24.33
N LEU A 650 7.50 14.43 24.34
CA LEU A 650 6.70 15.38 23.57
C LEU A 650 7.54 16.60 23.18
N LEU A 651 7.28 17.18 22.02
CA LEU A 651 7.96 18.37 21.49
C LEU A 651 6.92 19.36 20.99
N GLU A 652 7.12 20.64 21.27
CA GLU A 652 6.45 21.72 20.53
C GLU A 652 7.42 22.30 19.50
N LEU A 653 7.10 22.11 18.23
CA LEU A 653 7.89 22.56 17.08
C LEU A 653 7.34 23.87 16.55
N GLN A 654 8.25 24.78 16.18
CA GLN A 654 7.92 25.94 15.36
C GLN A 654 7.63 25.49 13.93
N LEU A 655 6.70 26.17 13.27
CA LEU A 655 6.36 25.99 11.87
C LEU A 655 6.50 27.30 11.10
N GLN A 656 6.66 27.19 9.80
CA GLN A 656 6.62 28.31 8.87
C GLN A 656 5.60 28.07 7.76
N GLU A 657 5.25 29.12 7.05
CA GLU A 657 4.32 29.05 5.93
C GLU A 657 4.88 28.15 4.81
N ALA A 658 4.06 27.21 4.35
CA ALA A 658 4.40 26.37 3.21
C ALA A 658 4.16 27.14 1.91
N LYS A 659 5.09 26.97 0.97
CA LYS A 659 4.95 27.42 -0.43
C LYS A 659 4.84 26.23 -1.36
N LYS A 660 4.30 26.43 -2.56
CA LYS A 660 4.12 25.31 -3.52
C LYS A 660 5.44 24.70 -3.97
N TYR A 661 6.44 25.54 -4.22
CA TYR A 661 7.71 25.14 -4.81
C TYR A 661 8.91 25.73 -4.07
N VAL A 662 10.06 25.09 -4.25
CA VAL A 662 11.38 25.66 -4.04
C VAL A 662 11.97 25.96 -5.42
N LYS A 663 12.24 27.24 -5.69
CA LYS A 663 13.02 27.66 -6.86
C LYS A 663 14.48 27.38 -6.56
N THR A 664 15.03 26.35 -7.18
CA THR A 664 16.38 25.85 -6.93
C THR A 664 17.32 26.24 -8.05
N THR A 665 18.44 26.87 -7.70
CA THR A 665 19.46 27.34 -8.65
C THR A 665 20.77 26.59 -8.42
N TYR A 666 21.42 26.16 -9.51
CA TYR A 666 22.65 25.36 -9.47
C TYR A 666 23.85 26.18 -9.94
N HIS A 667 24.72 26.59 -9.01
CA HIS A 667 25.91 27.41 -9.28
C HIS A 667 27.14 26.53 -9.42
N ARG A 668 27.60 26.29 -10.65
CA ARG A 668 28.81 25.54 -10.94
C ARG A 668 30.05 26.28 -10.43
N THR A 669 30.99 25.59 -9.78
CA THR A 669 32.27 26.14 -9.30
C THR A 669 33.45 25.28 -9.73
N SER A 670 34.54 25.90 -10.16
CA SER A 670 35.71 25.26 -10.81
C SER A 670 36.80 24.80 -9.85
N SER A 671 36.68 25.12 -8.56
CA SER A 671 37.58 24.65 -7.51
C SER A 671 36.86 24.47 -6.18
N VAL A 672 37.51 23.78 -5.25
CA VAL A 672 37.05 23.64 -3.86
C VAL A 672 37.01 25.00 -3.17
N ALA A 673 38.06 25.82 -3.30
CA ALA A 673 38.10 27.19 -2.77
C ALA A 673 36.90 28.02 -3.26
N GLU A 674 36.58 27.95 -4.56
CA GLU A 674 35.46 28.67 -5.15
C GLU A 674 34.12 28.18 -4.58
N ALA A 675 33.94 26.87 -4.41
CA ALA A 675 32.74 26.30 -3.80
C ALA A 675 32.54 26.78 -2.35
N VAL A 676 33.61 26.72 -1.53
CA VAL A 676 33.58 27.14 -0.13
C VAL A 676 33.29 28.64 0.00
N ALA A 677 33.94 29.48 -0.82
CA ALA A 677 33.72 30.92 -0.86
C ALA A 677 32.28 31.26 -1.30
N ARG A 678 31.76 30.56 -2.32
CA ARG A 678 30.41 30.79 -2.84
C ARG A 678 29.34 30.37 -1.84
N ILE A 679 29.47 29.22 -1.18
CA ILE A 679 28.55 28.81 -0.10
C ILE A 679 28.48 29.90 0.96
N ARG A 680 29.63 30.40 1.41
CA ARG A 680 29.67 31.47 2.41
C ARG A 680 28.91 32.71 1.93
N ALA A 681 29.15 33.17 0.71
CA ALA A 681 28.45 34.32 0.14
C ALA A 681 26.93 34.11 0.05
N GLU A 682 26.48 32.93 -0.37
CA GLU A 682 25.05 32.61 -0.50
C GLU A 682 24.34 32.45 0.87
N THR A 683 25.06 32.11 1.94
CA THR A 683 24.49 32.11 3.30
C THR A 683 24.22 33.50 3.85
N GLU A 684 24.90 34.52 3.31
CA GLU A 684 24.70 35.93 3.68
C GLU A 684 23.55 36.56 2.87
N ASN A 685 23.07 35.90 1.82
CA ASN A 685 21.98 36.38 0.99
C ASN A 685 20.61 36.12 1.66
N PRO A 686 19.85 37.17 2.06
CA PRO A 686 18.59 37.02 2.78
C PRO A 686 17.46 36.40 1.96
N SER A 687 17.57 36.40 0.62
CA SER A 687 16.55 35.78 -0.25
C SER A 687 16.62 34.25 -0.29
N ASN A 688 17.71 33.66 0.21
CA ASN A 688 17.86 32.22 0.24
C ASN A 688 17.14 31.65 1.47
N ASP A 689 16.36 30.60 1.25
CA ASP A 689 15.75 29.78 2.30
C ASP A 689 16.54 28.48 2.51
N TYR A 690 17.23 28.03 1.45
CA TYR A 690 18.05 26.83 1.46
C TYR A 690 19.40 27.09 0.78
N VAL A 691 20.48 26.58 1.36
CA VAL A 691 21.83 26.57 0.78
C VAL A 691 22.49 25.23 1.12
N ASP A 692 22.93 24.50 0.12
CA ASP A 692 23.84 23.34 0.26
C ASP A 692 24.79 23.27 -0.94
N GLY A 693 25.56 22.19 -1.06
CA GLY A 693 26.45 21.99 -2.18
C GLY A 693 26.91 20.55 -2.34
N ILE A 694 27.39 20.25 -3.53
CA ILE A 694 27.92 18.94 -3.91
C ILE A 694 29.25 19.15 -4.62
N LEU A 695 30.32 18.52 -4.12
CA LEU A 695 31.59 18.41 -4.84
C LEU A 695 31.65 17.06 -5.52
N PHE A 696 31.66 17.03 -6.86
CA PHE A 696 31.83 15.80 -7.65
C PHE A 696 33.29 15.44 -7.88
N SER A 697 34.16 16.43 -7.85
CA SER A 697 35.62 16.34 -7.94
C SER A 697 36.24 17.65 -7.44
N LYS A 698 37.57 17.75 -7.43
CA LYS A 698 38.27 19.01 -7.07
C LYS A 698 37.95 20.18 -8.02
N ASP A 699 37.58 19.87 -9.27
CA ASP A 699 37.31 20.83 -10.34
C ASP A 699 35.83 20.93 -10.75
N HIS A 700 34.95 20.12 -10.15
CA HIS A 700 33.50 20.14 -10.36
C HIS A 700 32.75 20.22 -9.03
N GLY A 701 32.58 21.44 -8.54
CA GLY A 701 31.65 21.75 -7.44
C GLY A 701 30.35 22.36 -7.94
N VAL A 702 29.28 22.21 -7.16
CA VAL A 702 28.02 22.90 -7.38
C VAL A 702 27.49 23.39 -6.04
N VAL A 703 27.30 24.70 -5.92
CA VAL A 703 26.55 25.32 -4.81
C VAL A 703 25.10 25.43 -5.22
N VAL A 704 24.20 24.99 -4.35
CA VAL A 704 22.77 24.99 -4.63
C VAL A 704 22.07 25.95 -3.70
N THR A 705 21.24 26.83 -4.26
CA THR A 705 20.43 27.78 -3.49
C THR A 705 18.95 27.57 -3.78
N GLY A 706 18.10 27.68 -2.77
CA GLY A 706 16.66 27.51 -2.87
C GLY A 706 15.90 28.68 -2.26
N THR A 707 14.85 29.15 -2.94
CA THR A 707 13.90 30.15 -2.44
C THR A 707 12.49 29.58 -2.50
N LEU A 708 11.73 29.72 -1.41
CA LEU A 708 10.32 29.33 -1.33
C LEU A 708 9.47 30.23 -2.22
N THR A 709 8.60 29.64 -3.04
CA THR A 709 7.72 30.39 -3.96
C THR A 709 6.44 29.63 -4.29
N ASP A 710 5.34 30.37 -4.45
CA ASP A 710 4.09 29.82 -4.98
C ASP A 710 4.06 29.82 -6.52
N ASP A 711 4.99 30.55 -7.14
CA ASP A 711 4.99 30.85 -8.56
C ASP A 711 6.05 30.05 -9.31
N LYS A 712 5.71 29.65 -10.53
CA LYS A 712 6.65 29.13 -11.54
C LYS A 712 6.24 29.67 -12.93
N PRO A 713 7.16 29.82 -13.89
CA PRO A 713 6.81 30.15 -15.26
C PRO A 713 5.81 29.14 -15.84
N ALA A 714 4.82 29.63 -16.61
CA ALA A 714 3.71 28.80 -17.11
C ALA A 714 4.19 27.56 -17.88
N ASP A 715 5.19 27.71 -18.73
CA ASP A 715 5.74 26.64 -19.59
C ASP A 715 6.74 25.72 -18.88
N THR A 716 7.10 25.99 -17.62
CA THR A 716 8.07 25.19 -16.87
C THR A 716 7.37 24.06 -16.11
N LYS A 717 7.77 22.82 -16.39
CA LYS A 717 7.31 21.66 -15.62
C LYS A 717 8.07 21.56 -14.29
N PRO A 718 7.39 21.27 -13.16
CA PRO A 718 8.09 21.01 -11.90
C PRO A 718 9.02 19.80 -12.02
N GLN A 719 10.19 19.88 -11.38
CA GLN A 719 11.13 18.77 -11.30
C GLN A 719 10.85 17.94 -10.05
N THR A 720 10.65 16.63 -10.23
CA THR A 720 10.41 15.68 -9.13
C THR A 720 11.59 14.70 -8.98
N PHE A 721 11.71 14.09 -7.80
CA PHE A 721 12.78 13.12 -7.51
C PHE A 721 12.28 11.83 -6.89
N SER A 722 11.02 11.76 -6.44
CA SER A 722 10.45 10.63 -5.71
C SER A 722 9.92 9.49 -6.59
N GLY A 723 9.71 9.74 -7.89
CA GLY A 723 9.21 8.75 -8.85
C GLY A 723 10.28 7.76 -9.30
N ALA A 724 9.90 6.52 -9.57
CA ALA A 724 10.85 5.46 -9.97
C ALA A 724 11.66 5.81 -11.24
N TRP A 725 11.08 6.62 -12.15
CA TRP A 725 11.72 7.06 -13.39
C TRP A 725 12.45 8.40 -13.28
N ASP A 726 12.29 9.09 -12.16
CA ASP A 726 12.94 10.37 -11.89
C ASP A 726 14.46 10.13 -11.75
N PRO A 727 15.29 11.11 -12.11
CA PRO A 727 16.72 11.02 -11.80
C PRO A 727 16.92 11.02 -10.28
N TRP A 728 18.03 10.44 -9.82
CA TRP A 728 18.47 10.73 -8.45
C TRP A 728 18.99 12.16 -8.41
N TYR A 729 18.68 12.89 -7.34
CA TYR A 729 18.94 14.33 -7.27
C TYR A 729 20.39 14.71 -7.59
N TYR A 730 21.38 14.05 -6.98
CA TYR A 730 22.78 14.39 -7.23
C TYR A 730 23.24 14.17 -8.69
N LEU A 731 22.69 13.15 -9.38
CA LEU A 731 23.00 12.91 -10.79
C LEU A 731 22.33 13.94 -11.69
N HIS A 732 21.12 14.36 -11.33
CA HIS A 732 20.44 15.46 -12.00
C HIS A 732 21.25 16.76 -11.87
N VAL A 733 21.71 17.10 -10.67
CA VAL A 733 22.59 18.25 -10.43
C VAL A 733 23.87 18.14 -11.27
N GLN A 734 24.50 16.97 -11.30
CA GLN A 734 25.71 16.73 -12.09
C GLN A 734 25.47 16.94 -13.59
N ASP A 735 24.40 16.37 -14.14
CA ASP A 735 24.07 16.45 -15.56
C ASP A 735 23.66 17.87 -15.97
N ARG A 736 22.89 18.59 -15.12
CA ARG A 736 22.47 19.97 -15.36
C ARG A 736 23.63 20.95 -15.38
N THR A 737 24.72 20.65 -14.67
CA THR A 737 25.88 21.55 -14.51
C THR A 737 27.11 21.13 -15.30
N ARG A 738 27.07 19.99 -16.02
CA ARG A 738 28.24 19.45 -16.73
C ARG A 738 28.87 20.41 -17.74
N ASN A 739 28.03 21.15 -18.48
CA ASN A 739 28.47 22.05 -19.55
C ASN A 739 28.19 23.53 -19.22
N VAL A 740 28.01 23.86 -17.95
CA VAL A 740 27.75 25.23 -17.49
C VAL A 740 29.08 25.87 -17.09
N PRO A 741 29.38 27.12 -17.49
CA PRO A 741 30.56 27.84 -17.02
C PRO A 741 30.58 28.02 -15.49
N SER A 742 31.76 28.24 -14.93
CA SER A 742 31.87 28.56 -13.49
C SER A 742 31.13 29.87 -13.18
N ALA A 743 30.30 29.85 -12.15
CA ALA A 743 29.54 31.01 -11.68
C ALA A 743 30.40 31.99 -10.85
N GLY A 744 31.65 31.64 -10.56
CA GLY A 744 32.57 32.45 -9.77
C GLY A 744 32.30 32.38 -8.26
N PRO A 745 33.26 32.85 -7.45
CA PRO A 745 33.15 32.84 -5.98
C PRO A 745 32.17 33.88 -5.42
N THR A 746 31.78 34.89 -6.21
CA THR A 746 30.91 36.00 -5.80
C THR A 746 29.54 35.94 -6.47
N VAL A 747 28.51 36.43 -5.78
CA VAL A 747 27.15 36.53 -6.33
C VAL A 747 27.15 37.56 -7.47
N SER A 748 27.04 37.09 -8.72
CA SER A 748 27.02 37.94 -9.92
C SER A 748 25.62 37.96 -10.53
N PRO A 749 25.07 39.14 -10.90
CA PRO A 749 23.70 39.25 -11.42
C PRO A 749 23.50 38.67 -12.83
N GLU A 750 24.57 38.33 -13.56
CA GLU A 750 24.54 37.85 -14.96
C GLU A 750 24.83 36.34 -15.12
N SER A 751 24.83 35.57 -14.03
CA SER A 751 25.12 34.12 -14.08
C SER A 751 24.02 33.32 -14.78
N THR A 752 24.36 32.59 -15.86
CA THR A 752 23.46 31.64 -16.56
C THR A 752 23.30 30.32 -15.79
N SER A 753 23.08 30.37 -14.48
CA SER A 753 22.88 29.20 -13.63
C SER A 753 21.57 28.49 -14.00
N PRO A 754 21.56 27.17 -14.19
CA PRO A 754 20.32 26.43 -14.40
C PRO A 754 19.41 26.54 -13.17
N VAL A 755 18.10 26.61 -13.42
CA VAL A 755 17.06 26.75 -12.39
C VAL A 755 16.01 25.67 -12.61
N ASP A 756 15.56 25.06 -11.51
CA ASP A 756 14.40 24.18 -11.47
C ASP A 756 13.38 24.65 -10.42
N TYR A 757 12.12 24.28 -10.61
CA TYR A 757 11.05 24.49 -9.64
C TYR A 757 10.66 23.13 -9.08
N ILE A 758 11.05 22.87 -7.83
CA ILE A 758 10.86 21.56 -7.19
C ILE A 758 9.67 21.69 -6.22
N PRO A 759 8.65 20.82 -6.28
CA PRO A 759 7.58 20.83 -5.30
C PRO A 759 8.13 20.73 -3.87
N LEU A 760 7.56 21.47 -2.92
CA LEU A 760 8.18 21.66 -1.60
C LEU A 760 8.55 20.34 -0.89
N ALA A 761 7.62 19.38 -0.84
CA ALA A 761 7.89 18.09 -0.22
C ALA A 761 8.91 17.23 -1.00
N GLU A 762 8.94 17.34 -2.34
CA GLU A 762 9.96 16.70 -3.18
C GLU A 762 11.34 17.28 -2.89
N TYR A 763 11.44 18.58 -2.60
CA TYR A 763 12.69 19.22 -2.23
C TYR A 763 13.22 18.71 -0.89
N PHE A 764 12.35 18.59 0.13
CA PHE A 764 12.75 18.05 1.43
C PHE A 764 13.33 16.65 1.33
N PHE A 765 12.70 15.76 0.56
CA PHE A 765 13.14 14.36 0.47
C PHE A 765 13.92 14.04 -0.81
N ARG A 766 14.55 15.05 -1.45
CA ARG A 766 15.25 14.92 -2.73
C ARG A 766 16.39 13.89 -2.71
N TYR A 767 16.99 13.64 -1.54
CA TYR A 767 18.07 12.67 -1.36
C TYR A 767 17.60 11.29 -0.88
N ASP A 768 16.30 11.04 -0.70
CA ASP A 768 15.80 9.74 -0.26
C ASP A 768 16.11 8.63 -1.27
N ARG A 769 15.87 8.90 -2.57
CA ARG A 769 16.25 7.97 -3.64
C ARG A 769 17.75 8.00 -3.86
N GLY A 770 18.37 6.87 -3.53
CA GLY A 770 19.81 6.68 -3.55
C GLY A 770 20.50 6.94 -2.22
N GLY A 771 19.80 7.48 -1.20
CA GLY A 771 20.45 7.89 0.06
C GLY A 771 21.64 8.81 -0.22
N PHE A 772 21.35 9.99 -0.77
CA PHE A 772 22.31 10.81 -1.51
C PHE A 772 22.86 10.07 -2.75
N TRP A 773 24.08 9.54 -2.64
CA TRP A 773 24.77 8.74 -3.67
C TRP A 773 25.22 7.37 -3.16
N VAL A 774 25.00 7.08 -1.88
CA VAL A 774 25.47 5.85 -1.23
C VAL A 774 24.85 4.59 -1.85
N GLY A 775 23.62 4.69 -2.36
CA GLY A 775 22.94 3.62 -3.08
C GLY A 775 23.69 3.14 -4.34
N ALA A 776 24.55 3.97 -4.94
CA ALA A 776 25.39 3.55 -6.07
C ALA A 776 26.38 2.44 -5.65
N ALA A 777 26.79 2.41 -4.38
CA ALA A 777 27.64 1.35 -3.83
C ALA A 777 27.00 -0.04 -3.95
N ALA A 778 25.67 -0.15 -3.88
CA ALA A 778 24.98 -1.43 -4.07
C ALA A 778 25.26 -2.02 -5.47
N PHE A 779 25.34 -1.19 -6.51
CA PHE A 779 25.64 -1.63 -7.88
C PHE A 779 27.09 -2.07 -8.03
N THR A 780 28.01 -1.45 -7.29
CA THR A 780 29.42 -1.91 -7.23
C THR A 780 29.55 -3.25 -6.48
N TYR A 781 28.72 -3.48 -5.45
CA TYR A 781 28.67 -4.74 -4.70
C TYR A 781 28.13 -5.89 -5.56
N PHE A 782 27.01 -5.66 -6.25
CA PHE A 782 26.41 -6.62 -7.18
C PHE A 782 26.97 -6.44 -8.60
N LYS A 783 28.21 -6.88 -8.82
CA LYS A 783 28.97 -6.70 -10.09
C LYS A 783 28.22 -7.05 -11.40
N GLY A 784 27.18 -7.87 -11.34
CA GLY A 784 26.32 -8.22 -12.49
C GLY A 784 25.17 -7.25 -12.77
N VAL A 785 24.99 -6.20 -11.97
CA VAL A 785 23.89 -5.22 -12.08
C VAL A 785 24.47 -3.86 -12.52
N PRO A 786 24.32 -3.48 -13.80
CA PRO A 786 24.78 -2.19 -14.31
C PRO A 786 24.12 -0.98 -13.61
N PHE A 787 24.90 0.07 -13.32
CA PHE A 787 24.38 1.34 -12.82
C PHE A 787 23.77 2.19 -13.96
N THR A 788 22.62 1.76 -14.49
CA THR A 788 21.89 2.46 -15.55
C THR A 788 20.54 2.97 -15.06
N ARG A 789 19.91 3.87 -15.83
CA ARG A 789 18.54 4.36 -15.53
C ARG A 789 17.54 3.22 -15.42
N PHE A 790 17.67 2.19 -16.27
CA PHE A 790 16.80 1.01 -16.23
C PHE A 790 16.93 0.23 -14.93
N PHE A 791 18.14 -0.10 -14.48
CA PHE A 791 18.30 -0.89 -13.26
C PHE A 791 17.95 -0.11 -11.98
N ARG A 792 18.16 1.22 -11.97
CA ARG A 792 17.67 2.09 -10.88
C ARG A 792 16.15 2.08 -10.80
N TRP A 793 15.46 2.13 -11.95
CA TRP A 793 14.01 1.98 -11.99
C TRP A 793 13.54 0.57 -11.58
N PHE A 794 14.21 -0.48 -12.07
CA PHE A 794 13.83 -1.87 -11.79
C PHE A 794 13.97 -2.23 -10.30
N LEU A 795 15.01 -1.69 -9.65
CA LEU A 795 15.33 -1.93 -8.24
C LEU A 795 14.82 -0.83 -7.31
N ASP A 796 13.97 0.06 -7.79
CA ASP A 796 13.58 1.30 -7.08
C ASP A 796 13.14 1.08 -5.63
N ASP A 797 12.33 0.04 -5.39
CA ASP A 797 11.86 -0.34 -4.05
C ASP A 797 12.99 -0.55 -3.03
N PHE A 798 14.18 -0.92 -3.49
CA PHE A 798 15.36 -1.20 -2.65
C PHE A 798 16.30 0.00 -2.52
N LEU A 799 16.04 1.09 -3.27
CA LEU A 799 16.96 2.21 -3.44
C LEU A 799 16.51 3.46 -2.64
N HIS A 800 15.52 3.32 -1.77
CA HIS A 800 15.11 4.34 -0.79
C HIS A 800 15.86 4.16 0.54
N THR A 801 16.07 5.25 1.28
CA THR A 801 16.92 5.27 2.50
C THR A 801 16.58 4.17 3.51
N ARG A 802 15.30 4.04 3.91
CA ARG A 802 14.87 3.02 4.89
C ARG A 802 15.27 1.60 4.47
N MET A 803 15.14 1.28 3.18
CA MET A 803 15.49 -0.02 2.62
C MET A 803 17.00 -0.20 2.48
N LEU A 804 17.72 0.82 1.99
CA LEU A 804 19.17 0.82 1.84
C LEU A 804 19.88 0.59 3.18
N TYR A 805 19.50 1.33 4.22
CA TYR A 805 20.10 1.20 5.55
C TYR A 805 19.80 -0.16 6.18
N ARG A 806 18.55 -0.66 6.09
CA ARG A 806 18.23 -2.01 6.58
C ARG A 806 19.02 -3.09 5.86
N ALA A 807 19.18 -2.97 4.54
CA ALA A 807 19.98 -3.92 3.76
C ALA A 807 21.47 -3.82 4.13
N LEU A 808 21.99 -2.61 4.33
CA LEU A 808 23.38 -2.37 4.75
C LEU A 808 23.67 -2.93 6.15
N HIS A 809 22.74 -2.77 7.10
CA HIS A 809 22.85 -3.37 8.43
C HIS A 809 22.70 -4.88 8.39
N GLY A 810 21.68 -5.39 7.70
CA GLY A 810 21.43 -6.83 7.57
C GLY A 810 22.56 -7.59 6.88
N SER A 811 23.25 -6.95 5.93
CA SER A 811 24.40 -7.53 5.23
C SER A 811 25.71 -7.51 6.03
N GLY A 812 25.79 -6.72 7.10
CA GLY A 812 27.04 -6.51 7.86
C GLY A 812 28.09 -5.65 7.14
N GLU A 813 27.80 -5.12 5.94
CA GLU A 813 28.72 -4.29 5.16
C GLU A 813 28.80 -2.84 5.70
N SER A 814 27.87 -2.41 6.56
CA SER A 814 27.98 -1.15 7.33
C SER A 814 29.35 -1.01 8.02
N ALA A 815 29.98 -2.13 8.38
CA ALA A 815 31.28 -2.13 9.04
C ALA A 815 32.47 -1.73 8.13
N ARG A 816 32.27 -1.61 6.82
CA ARG A 816 33.28 -1.24 5.82
C ARG A 816 32.93 0.07 5.09
N PHE A 817 31.82 0.69 5.46
CA PHE A 817 31.36 1.92 4.87
C PHE A 817 31.76 3.10 5.76
N ILE A 818 32.34 4.13 5.17
CA ILE A 818 32.58 5.41 5.84
C ILE A 818 31.30 6.21 5.68
N VAL A 819 30.66 6.56 6.81
CA VAL A 819 29.50 7.45 6.86
C VAL A 819 29.78 8.48 7.93
N GLN A 820 30.36 9.62 7.56
CA GLN A 820 30.75 10.67 8.52
C GLN A 820 30.33 12.05 8.04
N ASP A 821 29.83 12.85 8.98
CA ASP A 821 29.64 14.29 8.84
C ASP A 821 30.57 15.01 9.80
N LEU A 822 31.25 16.01 9.25
CA LEU A 822 32.48 16.58 9.75
C LEU A 822 32.33 18.11 9.64
N GLY A 823 32.10 18.78 10.78
CA GLY A 823 31.96 20.22 10.83
C GLY A 823 33.32 20.90 10.94
N LEU A 824 33.65 21.77 9.99
CA LEU A 824 34.92 22.49 9.93
C LEU A 824 34.74 24.02 9.86
N PRO A 825 35.73 24.80 10.32
CA PRO A 825 35.84 26.20 9.96
C PRO A 825 35.99 26.35 8.43
N TYR A 826 35.33 27.36 7.84
CA TYR A 826 35.44 27.64 6.40
C TYR A 826 36.91 27.79 5.92
N LYS A 827 37.76 28.41 6.74
CA LYS A 827 39.18 28.66 6.43
C LYS A 827 40.02 27.38 6.25
N THR A 828 39.63 26.27 6.85
CA THR A 828 40.36 24.98 6.79
C THR A 828 39.62 23.92 5.97
N ALA A 829 38.41 24.22 5.48
CA ALA A 829 37.59 23.29 4.71
C ALA A 829 38.27 22.78 3.44
N GLU A 830 38.94 23.65 2.68
CA GLU A 830 39.66 23.26 1.46
C GLU A 830 40.80 22.27 1.76
N THR A 831 41.64 22.59 2.76
CA THR A 831 42.72 21.70 3.22
C THR A 831 42.20 20.35 3.64
N PHE A 832 41.01 20.29 4.25
CA PHE A 832 40.39 19.04 4.63
C PHE A 832 39.90 18.24 3.42
N VAL A 833 39.27 18.89 2.44
CA VAL A 833 38.86 18.23 1.19
C VAL A 833 40.06 17.65 0.46
N ASP A 834 41.17 18.38 0.37
CA ASP A 834 42.41 17.88 -0.22
C ASP A 834 42.93 16.63 0.49
N TYR A 835 42.96 16.66 1.83
CA TYR A 835 43.32 15.49 2.63
C TYR A 835 42.42 14.29 2.33
N THR A 836 41.09 14.49 2.30
CA THR A 836 40.15 13.38 2.03
C THR A 836 40.27 12.83 0.61
N ALA A 837 40.52 13.69 -0.38
CA ALA A 837 40.75 13.29 -1.76
C ALA A 837 42.00 12.40 -1.91
N GLU A 838 43.09 12.74 -1.21
CA GLU A 838 44.34 11.99 -1.23
C GLU A 838 44.26 10.65 -0.48
N ASN A 839 43.61 10.64 0.69
CA ASN A 839 43.66 9.51 1.61
C ASN A 839 42.49 8.52 1.45
N PHE A 840 41.34 9.00 0.97
CA PHE A 840 40.11 8.22 0.83
C PHE A 840 39.62 8.14 -0.62
N ASN A 841 39.82 9.20 -1.41
CA ASN A 841 39.33 9.31 -2.79
C ASN A 841 37.84 8.94 -2.92
N ILE A 842 37.02 9.44 -1.99
CA ILE A 842 35.58 9.26 -1.97
C ILE A 842 34.94 10.51 -2.57
N TRP A 843 34.11 10.30 -3.59
CA TRP A 843 33.32 11.33 -4.25
C TRP A 843 31.92 10.80 -4.55
N PRO A 844 30.90 11.68 -4.61
CA PRO A 844 30.95 13.10 -4.28
C PRO A 844 30.99 13.39 -2.76
N LEU A 845 31.19 14.67 -2.39
CA LEU A 845 31.12 15.18 -1.01
C LEU A 845 29.94 16.15 -0.86
N TRP A 846 29.24 16.10 0.28
CA TRP A 846 28.16 17.03 0.60
C TRP A 846 28.72 18.23 1.36
N LEU A 847 28.31 19.45 0.99
CA LEU A 847 28.66 20.68 1.67
C LEU A 847 27.39 21.28 2.27
N CYS A 848 27.32 21.38 3.59
CA CYS A 848 26.13 21.91 4.27
C CYS A 848 26.54 23.02 5.25
N PRO A 849 26.19 24.29 4.97
CA PRO A 849 26.49 25.41 5.85
C PRO A 849 25.62 25.37 7.12
N LEU A 850 26.24 25.57 8.28
CA LEU A 850 25.54 25.52 9.57
C LEU A 850 25.67 26.82 10.34
N LYS A 851 24.55 27.27 10.88
CA LYS A 851 24.55 28.25 11.96
C LYS A 851 25.01 27.57 13.25
N GLN A 852 25.91 28.21 13.97
CA GLN A 852 26.61 27.60 15.09
C GLN A 852 25.95 27.91 16.43
N THR A 853 25.96 26.93 17.32
CA THR A 853 25.53 27.07 18.72
C THR A 853 26.76 27.29 19.58
N ALA A 854 26.71 28.22 20.53
CA ALA A 854 27.82 28.45 21.45
C ALA A 854 28.07 27.21 22.34
N PRO A 855 29.33 26.89 22.69
CA PRO A 855 29.63 25.89 23.71
C PRO A 855 29.20 26.36 25.12
N PRO A 856 29.01 25.43 26.08
CA PRO A 856 29.09 23.98 25.92
C PRO A 856 27.87 23.43 25.15
N THR A 857 28.13 22.49 24.24
CA THR A 857 27.11 21.79 23.44
C THR A 857 27.71 20.51 22.85
N PHE A 858 26.87 19.54 22.50
CA PHE A 858 27.27 18.37 21.71
C PHE A 858 27.15 18.59 20.19
N HIS A 859 26.57 19.71 19.76
CA HIS A 859 26.62 20.10 18.35
C HIS A 859 28.06 20.47 17.95
N PRO A 860 28.52 20.09 16.76
CA PRO A 860 29.85 20.45 16.27
C PRO A 860 30.04 21.98 16.26
N HIS A 861 31.15 22.42 16.85
CA HIS A 861 31.55 23.82 16.92
C HIS A 861 33.01 24.04 16.54
N THR A 862 33.35 25.22 16.05
CA THR A 862 34.69 25.57 15.55
C THR A 862 35.65 26.15 16.59
N GLY A 863 35.24 26.23 17.87
CA GLY A 863 36.09 26.63 19.00
C GLY A 863 36.48 28.12 19.05
N GLU A 864 36.18 28.89 18.01
CA GLU A 864 36.33 30.34 17.96
C GLU A 864 35.09 31.01 18.55
N THR A 865 35.18 31.58 19.76
CA THR A 865 34.09 32.36 20.35
C THR A 865 34.52 33.80 20.56
N THR A 866 33.76 34.75 20.03
CA THR A 866 33.93 36.18 20.33
C THR A 866 32.83 36.64 21.27
N THR A 867 33.20 37.23 22.40
CA THR A 867 32.27 37.82 23.36
C THR A 867 32.12 39.31 23.07
N ALA A 868 30.91 39.75 22.73
CA ALA A 868 30.59 41.16 22.56
C ALA A 868 30.56 41.89 23.93
N ALA A 869 30.59 43.22 23.90
CA ALA A 869 30.65 44.07 25.10
C ALA A 869 29.41 43.93 26.02
N ASP A 870 28.29 43.39 25.52
CA ASP A 870 27.06 43.11 26.27
C ASP A 870 27.01 41.67 26.85
N GLY A 871 28.07 40.88 26.66
CA GLY A 871 28.17 39.50 27.11
C GLY A 871 27.65 38.45 26.11
N THR A 872 27.18 38.83 24.92
CA THR A 872 26.78 37.85 23.89
C THR A 872 28.00 37.14 23.29
N VAL A 873 27.96 35.81 23.24
CA VAL A 873 29.00 34.98 22.64
C VAL A 873 28.57 34.59 21.23
N THR A 874 29.32 35.02 20.21
CA THR A 874 29.09 34.66 18.81
C THR A 874 30.14 33.67 18.33
N THR A 875 29.71 32.66 17.59
CA THR A 875 30.58 31.62 16.99
C THR A 875 30.55 31.79 15.47
N PRO A 876 31.70 31.83 14.76
CA PRO A 876 31.71 31.95 13.30
C PRO A 876 31.09 30.70 12.67
N PRO A 877 30.35 30.83 11.55
CA PRO A 877 29.65 29.72 10.92
C PRO A 877 30.61 28.59 10.52
N SER A 878 30.09 27.37 10.48
CA SER A 878 30.86 26.18 10.08
C SER A 878 30.29 25.56 8.81
N LEU A 879 31.12 24.77 8.16
CA LEU A 879 30.75 23.99 6.99
C LEU A 879 30.82 22.50 7.35
N ASN A 880 29.70 21.80 7.21
CA ASN A 880 29.71 20.35 7.26
C ASN A 880 30.18 19.78 5.93
N ILE A 881 31.04 18.77 6.00
CA ILE A 881 31.50 17.98 4.86
C ILE A 881 31.09 16.53 5.05
N GLY A 882 30.11 16.08 4.27
CA GLY A 882 29.62 14.70 4.27
C GLY A 882 30.52 13.79 3.44
N LEU A 883 31.24 12.89 4.12
CA LEU A 883 32.15 11.91 3.53
C LEU A 883 31.52 10.51 3.60
N TRP A 884 30.90 10.08 2.49
CA TRP A 884 30.14 8.82 2.44
C TRP A 884 30.55 7.91 1.29
N GLY A 885 31.11 6.74 1.61
CA GLY A 885 31.60 5.81 0.59
C GLY A 885 32.27 4.55 1.15
N TRP A 886 32.84 3.75 0.25
CA TRP A 886 33.61 2.57 0.63
C TRP A 886 34.91 2.96 1.35
N GLY A 887 35.14 2.38 2.52
CA GLY A 887 36.43 2.43 3.19
C GLY A 887 37.31 1.22 2.87
N PRO A 888 38.53 1.16 3.47
CA PRO A 888 39.42 0.02 3.32
C PRO A 888 38.74 -1.32 3.65
N SER A 889 39.06 -2.37 2.89
CA SER A 889 38.56 -3.72 3.17
C SER A 889 39.19 -4.35 4.41
N ASP A 890 40.43 -3.96 4.72
CA ASP A 890 41.15 -4.41 5.90
C ASP A 890 40.62 -3.68 7.16
N PRO A 891 40.24 -4.40 8.24
CA PRO A 891 39.71 -3.77 9.44
C PRO A 891 40.70 -2.90 10.20
N GLU A 892 41.98 -3.28 10.26
CA GLU A 892 42.98 -2.51 11.00
C GLU A 892 43.32 -1.23 10.23
N GLU A 893 43.43 -1.32 8.91
CA GLU A 893 43.54 -0.15 8.04
C GLU A 893 42.29 0.75 8.15
N PHE A 894 41.08 0.17 8.17
CA PHE A 894 39.84 0.94 8.31
C PHE A 894 39.83 1.73 9.63
N VAL A 895 40.15 1.09 10.76
CA VAL A 895 40.23 1.78 12.07
C VAL A 895 41.33 2.85 12.06
N THR A 896 42.50 2.53 11.51
CA THR A 896 43.64 3.45 11.42
C THR A 896 43.30 4.69 10.60
N LYS A 897 42.64 4.53 9.44
CA LYS A 897 42.21 5.67 8.62
C LYS A 897 41.11 6.49 9.30
N ASN A 898 40.16 5.86 10.00
CA ASN A 898 39.13 6.61 10.74
C ASN A 898 39.75 7.42 11.89
N ARG A 899 40.75 6.87 12.59
CA ARG A 899 41.55 7.58 13.59
C ARG A 899 42.31 8.76 12.99
N ALA A 900 43.04 8.53 11.89
CA ALA A 900 43.78 9.60 11.22
C ALA A 900 42.86 10.73 10.70
N LEU A 901 41.66 10.37 10.24
CA LEU A 901 40.63 11.34 9.84
C LEU A 901 40.15 12.18 11.04
N GLU A 902 39.91 11.53 12.18
CA GLU A 902 39.53 12.19 13.43
C GLU A 902 40.63 13.11 13.97
N ASP A 903 41.90 12.68 13.91
CA ASP A 903 43.06 13.49 14.30
C ASP A 903 43.22 14.72 13.39
N LYS A 904 43.09 14.52 12.06
CA LYS A 904 43.16 15.61 11.07
C LYS A 904 42.02 16.60 11.23
N LEU A 905 40.83 16.13 11.54
CA LEU A 905 39.67 16.99 11.82
C LEU A 905 39.95 17.91 13.02
N VAL A 906 40.48 17.36 14.11
CA VAL A 906 40.84 18.13 15.31
C VAL A 906 41.97 19.12 15.02
N GLU A 907 43.00 18.71 14.27
CA GLU A 907 44.11 19.57 13.83
C GLU A 907 43.59 20.82 13.09
N LEU A 908 42.55 20.65 12.27
CA LEU A 908 41.94 21.73 11.48
C LEU A 908 40.85 22.51 12.22
N GLY A 909 40.67 22.28 13.51
CA GLY A 909 39.69 22.96 14.35
C GLY A 909 38.24 22.52 14.12
N GLY A 910 38.04 21.33 13.57
CA GLY A 910 36.72 20.75 13.31
C GLY A 910 36.25 19.78 14.39
N LEU A 911 34.97 19.41 14.30
CA LEU A 911 34.32 18.43 15.17
C LEU A 911 33.39 17.51 14.38
N LYS A 912 33.19 16.31 14.90
CA LYS A 912 32.42 15.25 14.25
C LYS A 912 30.96 15.28 14.71
N TRP A 913 30.04 14.91 13.82
CA TRP A 913 28.64 14.72 14.18
C TRP A 913 28.45 13.39 14.91
N LEU A 914 27.87 13.43 16.11
CA LEU A 914 27.80 12.29 17.03
C LEU A 914 26.75 11.23 16.68
N TYR A 915 26.12 11.30 15.49
CA TYR A 915 25.34 10.17 14.98
C TYR A 915 26.24 9.06 14.41
N ALA A 916 27.44 9.41 13.95
CA ALA A 916 28.40 8.49 13.34
C ALA A 916 29.28 7.80 14.40
N HIS A 917 29.87 6.67 14.02
CA HIS A 917 30.82 5.93 14.85
C HIS A 917 32.03 6.79 15.21
N THR A 918 32.40 6.86 16.50
CA THR A 918 33.61 7.56 16.96
C THR A 918 34.72 6.58 17.35
N TYR A 919 35.95 6.91 16.95
CA TYR A 919 37.15 6.12 17.26
C TYR A 919 38.09 6.83 18.24
N TYR A 920 37.76 8.04 18.71
CA TYR A 920 38.39 8.70 19.85
C TYR A 920 38.49 7.76 21.05
N ASN A 921 39.60 7.85 21.79
CA ASN A 921 39.63 7.31 23.13
C ASN A 921 38.81 8.21 24.06
N GLU A 922 38.48 7.72 25.25
CA GLU A 922 37.58 8.43 26.16
C GLU A 922 38.13 9.80 26.58
N GLU A 923 39.43 9.92 26.80
CA GLU A 923 40.08 11.17 27.23
C GLU A 923 40.05 12.22 26.11
N GLU A 924 40.38 11.81 24.88
CA GLU A 924 40.29 12.66 23.69
C GLU A 924 38.85 13.15 23.45
N PHE A 925 37.88 12.23 23.55
CA PHE A 925 36.47 12.57 23.37
C PHE A 925 36.03 13.65 24.35
N TRP A 926 36.32 13.46 25.64
CA TRP A 926 35.90 14.40 26.67
C TRP A 926 36.67 15.72 26.68
N LYS A 927 37.89 15.74 26.12
CA LYS A 927 38.62 16.99 25.86
C LYS A 927 37.91 17.86 24.82
N LEU A 928 37.26 17.24 23.84
CA LEU A 928 36.54 17.94 22.76
C LEU A 928 35.14 18.39 23.19
N TYR A 929 34.39 17.53 23.89
CA TYR A 929 32.97 17.78 24.21
C TYR A 929 32.72 18.25 25.65
N GLY A 930 33.76 18.34 26.48
CA GLY A 930 33.70 18.82 27.87
C GLY A 930 33.09 17.81 28.86
N ARG A 931 33.91 17.21 29.72
CA ARG A 931 33.42 16.22 30.71
C ARG A 931 32.60 16.85 31.83
N GLU A 932 33.14 17.91 32.43
CA GLU A 932 32.66 18.42 33.72
C GLU A 932 31.23 18.96 33.63
N TRP A 933 30.94 19.79 32.62
CA TRP A 933 29.59 20.33 32.42
C TRP A 933 28.56 19.22 32.23
N TYR A 934 28.91 18.19 31.45
CA TYR A 934 28.03 17.08 31.13
C TYR A 934 27.78 16.17 32.34
N GLU A 935 28.82 15.86 33.13
CA GLU A 935 28.66 15.07 34.36
C GLU A 935 27.84 15.83 35.42
N ASN A 936 27.99 17.16 35.50
CA ASN A 936 27.17 17.99 36.37
C ASN A 936 25.69 17.93 35.98
N LEU A 937 25.36 17.97 34.68
CA LEU A 937 23.99 17.76 34.20
C LEU A 937 23.49 16.35 34.52
N ARG A 938 24.31 15.32 34.32
CA ARG A 938 23.91 13.93 34.63
C ARG A 938 23.56 13.74 36.10
N LYS A 939 24.34 14.33 37.01
CA LYS A 939 24.05 14.32 38.45
C LYS A 939 22.77 15.09 38.76
N LYS A 940 22.64 16.32 38.23
CA LYS A 940 21.47 17.18 38.46
C LYS A 940 20.17 16.52 38.00
N TYR A 941 20.19 15.79 36.88
CA TYR A 941 19.02 15.18 36.25
C TYR A 941 18.95 13.65 36.39
N HIS A 942 19.66 13.09 37.38
CA HIS A 942 19.61 11.68 37.76
C HIS A 942 19.91 10.69 36.61
N ALA A 943 20.73 11.10 35.63
CA ALA A 943 21.03 10.32 34.44
C ALA A 943 22.27 9.41 34.58
N GLU A 944 22.84 9.28 35.78
CA GLU A 944 24.06 8.50 36.04
C GLU A 944 23.94 7.00 35.69
N THR A 945 22.72 6.45 35.76
CA THR A 945 22.41 5.05 35.37
C THR A 945 22.24 4.86 33.86
N LEU A 946 22.08 5.94 33.10
CA LEU A 946 21.97 5.91 31.64
C LEU A 946 23.37 5.86 31.00
N PRO A 947 23.54 5.20 29.83
CA PRO A 947 24.82 5.25 29.10
C PRO A 947 25.23 6.69 28.77
N THR A 948 26.53 6.99 28.91
CA THR A 948 27.06 8.31 28.54
C THR A 948 26.96 8.54 27.03
N VAL A 949 27.13 9.79 26.56
CA VAL A 949 27.24 10.08 25.11
C VAL A 949 28.36 9.23 24.50
N HIS A 950 29.55 9.23 25.11
CA HIS A 950 30.69 8.40 24.68
C HIS A 950 30.32 6.91 24.58
N ASP A 951 29.64 6.33 25.58
CA ASP A 951 29.19 4.93 25.53
C ASP A 951 28.24 4.61 24.38
N LYS A 952 27.48 5.62 23.92
CA LYS A 952 26.52 5.48 22.83
C LYS A 952 27.13 5.68 21.44
N VAL A 953 28.30 6.30 21.33
CA VAL A 953 28.94 6.62 20.03
C VAL A 953 30.23 5.86 19.77
N LYS A 954 30.93 5.40 20.83
CA LYS A 954 32.19 4.69 20.72
C LYS A 954 32.04 3.36 19.97
N VAL A 955 33.06 3.04 19.17
CA VAL A 955 33.20 1.70 18.58
C VAL A 955 34.02 0.82 19.52
N ASP A 956 33.44 -0.29 19.98
CA ASP A 956 34.21 -1.34 20.63
C ASP A 956 35.00 -2.13 19.58
N VAL A 957 36.26 -1.73 19.38
CA VAL A 957 37.18 -2.32 18.39
C VAL A 957 37.40 -3.80 18.68
N LYS A 958 37.44 -4.21 19.95
CA LYS A 958 37.68 -5.60 20.35
C LYS A 958 36.47 -6.48 20.08
N ALA A 959 35.28 -6.06 20.52
CA ALA A 959 34.03 -6.76 20.23
C ALA A 959 33.78 -6.87 18.72
N ARG A 960 34.08 -5.80 17.96
CA ARG A 960 33.97 -5.80 16.49
C ARG A 960 34.97 -6.74 15.81
N ARG A 961 36.17 -6.91 16.38
CA ARG A 961 37.16 -7.91 15.93
C ARG A 961 36.64 -9.33 16.12
N GLU A 962 36.03 -9.62 17.27
CA GLU A 962 35.45 -10.92 17.63
C GLU A 962 34.18 -11.24 16.81
N GLU A 963 33.26 -10.29 16.66
CA GLU A 963 32.08 -10.41 15.78
C GLU A 963 32.49 -10.68 14.34
N ARG A 964 33.52 -9.99 13.84
CA ARG A 964 34.02 -10.21 12.48
C ARG A 964 34.69 -11.57 12.31
N GLN A 965 35.37 -12.10 13.33
CA GLN A 965 35.91 -13.47 13.28
C GLN A 965 34.79 -14.52 13.23
N LYS A 966 33.70 -14.31 13.97
CA LYS A 966 32.47 -15.13 13.87
C LYS A 966 31.81 -14.97 12.50
N TRP A 967 31.74 -13.75 11.97
CA TRP A 967 31.16 -13.43 10.66
C TRP A 967 31.95 -14.02 9.49
N LYS A 968 33.29 -13.93 9.49
CA LYS A 968 34.19 -14.54 8.48
C LYS A 968 33.99 -16.06 8.37
N ARG A 969 33.52 -16.72 9.44
CA ARG A 969 33.16 -18.15 9.44
C ARG A 969 31.75 -18.44 8.91
N SER A 970 30.93 -17.41 8.70
CA SER A 970 29.57 -17.53 8.16
C SER A 970 29.57 -17.50 6.62
N LEU A 971 28.73 -18.33 5.99
CA LEU A 971 28.46 -18.24 4.54
C LEU A 971 27.96 -16.84 4.11
N LYS A 972 27.38 -16.06 5.03
CA LYS A 972 26.90 -14.69 4.78
C LYS A 972 28.03 -13.67 4.52
N SER A 973 29.29 -14.02 4.79
CA SER A 973 30.44 -13.13 4.56
C SER A 973 30.93 -13.12 3.11
N LYS A 974 30.43 -14.01 2.25
CA LYS A 974 30.82 -14.07 0.83
C LYS A 974 29.86 -13.25 -0.04
N PRO A 975 30.32 -12.28 -0.84
CA PRO A 975 29.50 -11.66 -1.87
C PRO A 975 29.01 -12.72 -2.88
N PRO A 976 27.74 -12.67 -3.35
CA PRO A 976 26.69 -11.69 -3.04
C PRO A 976 25.77 -12.09 -1.86
N LEU A 977 26.04 -13.20 -1.16
CA LEU A 977 25.13 -13.80 -0.16
C LEU A 977 24.81 -12.87 1.01
N GLY A 978 25.78 -12.08 1.49
CA GLY A 978 25.55 -11.08 2.54
C GLY A 978 24.60 -9.97 2.10
N GLY A 979 24.81 -9.41 0.91
CA GLY A 979 23.90 -8.44 0.30
C GLY A 979 22.50 -8.99 0.07
N LEU A 980 22.38 -10.22 -0.44
CA LEU A 980 21.08 -10.89 -0.62
C LEU A 980 20.35 -11.10 0.71
N TYR A 981 21.06 -11.48 1.77
CA TYR A 981 20.50 -11.59 3.11
C TYR A 981 20.04 -10.23 3.66
N GLY A 982 20.81 -9.17 3.42
CA GLY A 982 20.43 -7.80 3.74
C GLY A 982 19.15 -7.37 3.02
N ILE A 983 19.06 -7.62 1.70
CA ILE A 983 17.86 -7.35 0.90
C ILE A 983 16.67 -8.15 1.44
N TRP A 984 16.84 -9.43 1.75
CA TRP A 984 15.79 -10.26 2.33
C TRP A 984 15.29 -9.70 3.67
N LYS A 985 16.19 -9.25 4.56
CA LYS A 985 15.82 -8.56 5.79
C LYS A 985 15.08 -7.24 5.53
N GLY A 986 15.49 -6.49 4.52
CA GLY A 986 14.77 -5.32 4.03
C GLY A 986 13.34 -5.67 3.59
N ILE A 987 13.16 -6.70 2.77
CA ILE A 987 11.82 -7.14 2.31
C ILE A 987 10.93 -7.54 3.49
N GLN A 988 11.47 -8.30 4.45
CA GLN A 988 10.73 -8.70 5.66
C GLN A 988 10.19 -7.51 6.46
N SER A 989 10.87 -6.37 6.42
CA SER A 989 10.42 -5.17 7.12
C SER A 989 9.18 -4.51 6.52
N LYS A 990 8.89 -4.79 5.23
CA LYS A 990 7.87 -4.10 4.42
C LYS A 990 8.08 -2.57 4.29
N ASP A 991 9.27 -2.04 4.60
CA ASP A 991 9.54 -0.59 4.47
C ASP A 991 9.40 -0.09 3.02
N TYR A 992 9.55 -0.97 2.03
CA TYR A 992 9.26 -0.64 0.63
C TYR A 992 7.78 -0.26 0.40
N MET A 993 6.85 -0.59 1.29
CA MET A 993 5.46 -0.14 1.17
C MET A 993 5.32 1.33 1.57
N LEU A 994 6.13 1.81 2.51
CA LEU A 994 6.03 3.17 3.05
C LEU A 994 6.27 4.23 1.98
N HIS A 995 7.27 4.06 1.12
CA HIS A 995 7.51 5.00 0.02
C HIS A 995 6.46 4.89 -1.10
N ARG A 996 5.83 3.72 -1.30
CA ARG A 996 4.76 3.56 -2.31
C ARG A 996 3.47 4.28 -1.92
N HIS A 997 3.19 4.31 -0.62
CA HIS A 997 2.00 4.94 -0.04
C HIS A 997 2.27 6.35 0.51
N ALA A 998 3.43 6.94 0.20
CA ALA A 998 3.75 8.31 0.61
C ALA A 998 2.76 9.31 0.01
N GLU A 999 2.05 10.05 0.87
CA GLU A 999 1.07 11.07 0.46
C GLU A 999 1.75 12.34 -0.03
N TRP A 1000 2.97 12.61 0.47
CA TRP A 1000 3.75 13.80 0.16
C TRP A 1000 4.27 13.88 -1.28
N LYS A 1001 4.24 12.77 -2.03
CA LYS A 1001 4.73 12.73 -3.42
C LYS A 1001 3.91 13.67 -4.29
N TYR A 1002 4.61 14.39 -5.18
CA TYR A 1002 3.93 15.33 -6.07
C TYR A 1002 2.97 14.59 -7.01
N LYS A 1003 1.74 15.09 -7.09
CA LYS A 1003 0.71 14.64 -8.02
C LYS A 1003 0.34 15.86 -8.87
N GLU A 1004 0.51 15.77 -10.19
CA GLU A 1004 0.01 16.83 -11.08
C GLU A 1004 -1.49 17.02 -10.85
N GLU A 1005 -1.92 18.25 -10.60
CA GLU A 1005 -3.34 18.61 -10.62
C GLU A 1005 -3.88 18.29 -12.03
N LYS A 1006 -4.86 17.40 -12.10
CA LYS A 1006 -5.47 16.91 -13.34
C LYS A 1006 -6.48 17.88 -13.90
#